data_AF-A0A9P1GU94-F1
#
_entry.id   AF-A0A9P1GU94-F1
#
_cell.length_a   1.000
_cell.length_b   1.000
_cell.length_c   1.000
_cell.angle_alpha   90.00
_cell.angle_beta   90.00
_cell.angle_gamma   90.00
#
_symmetry.space_group_name_H-M   'P 1'
#
loop_
_entity.id
_entity.type
_entity.pdbx_description
1 polymer ?
#
loop_
_entity_poly.entity_id
_entity_poly.type
_entity_poly.pdbx_seq_one_letter_code
_entity_poly.pdbx_strand_id
1 'polypeptide(L)'
;MGAMFEDAPAHSTDVIRITFVTSFFWYRAELALEVVDADVAWKAAKVAVVLQVGAWYMYCSIIKFKWCTRKDLIALDFYGQGLKVYAAEMTHSLDQIQPFCTRGRASALGCYVQTVSWSNGARDKKAYRAMNVPLRKEMTARATPSFRLVDFFGLGEVMPEEVVEGHGSQLLNLWMWTVMFNAICPAELASQKAQAVFTGTMCTAAELSYSKCPQYHKLCKYNTEKLGGPICMNWACLNSVPCTLSTRTSPKILAADDAGLCEDEMNFSAVSTLETVPTGMPWILSLTTATLALALKLALELAMNHPPVTTPAAHGAPRADAKVTGPEGEAVHDSLLKAEADPLPQETKRPSQNQFSIPKAGHQFATGLALFLASSHVIISEIFQQGLVAPWDWYGWGEVWIPWLIMVCGFMLFASELRISATEEETISDYQQRCPSTFFFYPLYALGLFISFVSAKFEGRDLNAVTLVAQAFLVQSWVPGVGDQLQPQCWFLSCLALYWILFKFIAQSFKRLNLLQTICLMLSLLLLPWPLMAWAWGHRRAHSDLTDLALNLGSGWEHHPISYLHVFLLGMLLAKLRQLLDPLAADLGDAGEASSRNPYVIGSQVLAPLGYLGLLLIQSLQAFALLKPLLLFQVLILAGLVGLPSLPLPFTAYAFSKLNFLEDWDVGHMQVGEVEHGELETTRAWAVAIRVGPTAMLVMTMSPKVDAEMVDIEPTKDLASTSAFGPADVHWFPGLAVLVIGCALIPSTSLPSLPSFVLLQSELVDLRVAAELRHPALLVRPKQGEVMLVAQKQFITWSRRLGVYRGDDGEVWHAVILEETIHSDLVLGVQPLPSGNSWRKWKDQSQSPLLAFPVQVWTGLRTPQGMPWKDLCVAEQWFPANRTLLRRRVTGPEAGKLVALHRSWDESDDVVMVFESAPPRGDVCPSDEDVPVTQMYLSLDVHVSKPDKHIGANRLDYGFFNAKEKNWIPFIYNGSLHFVYPPVPHVIVSAQEDGRSQRLYSTTYLPLHRLRQKSPHAPCQICIVGQFKAIFAATQTSNT
;
A
#
# COMPACT_ATOMS: atom_id res chain seq x y z
N MET A 1 7.40 -41.24 -9.53
CA MET A 1 6.14 -42.01 -9.61
C MET A 1 6.05 -43.07 -8.51
N GLY A 2 7.10 -43.88 -8.24
CA GLY A 2 7.06 -44.91 -7.19
C GLY A 2 6.58 -44.42 -5.80
N ALA A 3 7.08 -43.28 -5.32
CA ALA A 3 6.70 -42.75 -4.00
C ALA A 3 5.21 -42.42 -3.82
N MET A 4 4.47 -42.05 -4.88
CA MET A 4 3.04 -41.73 -4.75
C MET A 4 2.13 -42.97 -4.60
N PHE A 5 2.61 -44.15 -4.98
CA PHE A 5 1.83 -45.39 -4.86
C PHE A 5 2.03 -46.08 -3.51
N GLU A 6 3.15 -45.83 -2.83
CA GLU A 6 3.43 -46.33 -1.48
C GLU A 6 2.49 -45.72 -0.43
N ASP A 7 2.01 -44.49 -0.66
CA ASP A 7 1.08 -43.78 0.22
C ASP A 7 -0.40 -44.14 0.00
N ALA A 8 -0.72 -44.98 -1.00
CA ALA A 8 -2.09 -45.37 -1.26
C ALA A 8 -2.59 -46.31 -0.15
N PRO A 9 -3.77 -46.05 0.46
CA PRO A 9 -4.24 -46.83 1.59
C PRO A 9 -4.43 -48.32 1.22
N ALA A 10 -4.14 -49.19 2.18
CA ALA A 10 -4.42 -50.62 2.07
C ALA A 10 -5.92 -50.84 1.81
N HIS A 11 -6.27 -51.72 0.89
CA HIS A 11 -7.65 -51.96 0.46
C HIS A 11 -8.04 -53.44 0.50
N SER A 12 -9.35 -53.69 0.51
CA SER A 12 -9.91 -55.03 0.38
C SER A 12 -9.83 -55.56 -1.05
N THR A 13 -9.91 -56.88 -1.21
CA THR A 13 -9.93 -57.54 -2.53
C THR A 13 -11.12 -57.17 -3.41
N ASP A 14 -12.13 -56.51 -2.83
CA ASP A 14 -13.39 -56.18 -3.51
C ASP A 14 -13.38 -54.78 -4.14
N VAL A 15 -12.28 -54.02 -3.99
CA VAL A 15 -12.21 -52.67 -4.58
C VAL A 15 -11.87 -52.72 -6.06
N ILE A 16 -12.39 -51.73 -6.77
CA ILE A 16 -12.06 -51.45 -8.16
C ILE A 16 -11.10 -50.25 -8.18
N ARG A 17 -9.99 -50.40 -8.91
CA ARG A 17 -9.09 -49.30 -9.24
C ARG A 17 -9.43 -48.75 -10.61
N ILE A 18 -9.73 -47.45 -10.68
CA ILE A 18 -9.87 -46.73 -11.94
C ILE A 18 -8.66 -45.84 -12.10
N THR A 19 -7.87 -46.08 -13.15
CA THR A 19 -6.67 -45.28 -13.45
C THR A 19 -6.92 -44.43 -14.67
N PHE A 20 -6.90 -43.10 -14.50
CA PHE A 20 -6.94 -42.15 -15.61
C PHE A 20 -5.53 -41.69 -15.97
N VAL A 21 -5.13 -42.00 -17.19
CA VAL A 21 -3.84 -41.63 -17.77
C VAL A 21 -4.09 -40.51 -18.77
N THR A 22 -3.87 -39.27 -18.32
CA THR A 22 -3.71 -38.12 -19.21
C THR A 22 -2.23 -37.90 -19.47
N SER A 23 -1.83 -37.92 -20.74
CA SER A 23 -0.43 -37.82 -21.10
C SER A 23 -0.19 -36.87 -22.26
N PHE A 24 0.96 -36.20 -22.21
CA PHE A 24 1.44 -35.35 -23.29
C PHE A 24 1.81 -36.18 -24.54
N PHE A 25 2.45 -37.33 -24.35
CA PHE A 25 2.97 -38.18 -25.42
C PHE A 25 2.65 -39.67 -25.18
N TRP A 26 2.56 -40.44 -26.25
CA TRP A 26 2.12 -41.85 -26.23
C TRP A 26 3.04 -42.75 -25.41
N TYR A 27 4.37 -42.61 -25.53
CA TYR A 27 5.33 -43.43 -24.75
C TYR A 27 5.12 -43.31 -23.22
N ARG A 28 4.66 -42.18 -22.71
CA ARG A 28 4.40 -42.01 -21.26
C ARG A 28 3.16 -42.75 -20.79
N ALA A 29 2.22 -43.02 -21.68
CA ALA A 29 1.06 -43.85 -21.35
C ALA A 29 1.49 -45.30 -21.09
N GLU A 30 2.48 -45.81 -21.83
CA GLU A 30 3.09 -47.11 -21.57
C GLU A 30 3.73 -47.15 -20.19
N LEU A 31 4.59 -46.18 -19.86
CA LEU A 31 5.23 -46.08 -18.54
C LEU A 31 4.19 -46.01 -17.41
N ALA A 32 3.08 -45.29 -17.61
CA ALA A 32 2.02 -45.23 -16.61
C ALA A 32 1.41 -46.62 -16.36
N LEU A 33 1.21 -47.44 -17.40
CA LEU A 33 0.68 -48.80 -17.23
C LEU A 33 1.71 -49.77 -16.63
N GLU A 34 2.99 -49.63 -16.93
CA GLU A 34 4.05 -50.40 -16.26
C GLU A 34 4.01 -50.15 -14.74
N VAL A 35 3.76 -48.89 -14.33
CA VAL A 35 3.61 -48.55 -12.91
C VAL A 35 2.33 -49.15 -12.31
N VAL A 36 1.21 -49.16 -13.04
CA VAL A 36 -0.02 -49.84 -12.58
C VAL A 36 0.20 -51.34 -12.44
N ASP A 37 0.94 -51.95 -13.35
CA ASP A 37 1.22 -53.39 -13.33
C ASP A 37 2.15 -53.77 -12.17
N ALA A 38 3.17 -52.94 -11.93
CA ALA A 38 4.15 -53.12 -10.85
C ALA A 38 3.61 -52.76 -9.44
N ASP A 39 2.43 -52.16 -9.34
CA ASP A 39 1.85 -51.75 -8.05
C ASP A 39 1.49 -52.96 -7.18
N VAL A 40 2.36 -53.21 -6.19
CA VAL A 40 2.22 -54.29 -5.21
C VAL A 40 1.10 -54.06 -4.22
N ALA A 41 0.85 -52.82 -3.81
CA ALA A 41 -0.17 -52.49 -2.83
C ALA A 41 -1.55 -52.79 -3.43
N TRP A 42 -1.76 -52.45 -4.70
CA TRP A 42 -2.99 -52.65 -5.44
C TRP A 42 -3.07 -53.91 -6.26
N LYS A 43 -2.17 -54.87 -6.07
CA LYS A 43 -2.06 -56.06 -6.92
C LYS A 43 -3.35 -56.87 -7.05
N ALA A 44 -4.15 -56.96 -5.98
CA ALA A 44 -5.39 -57.74 -5.96
C ALA A 44 -6.61 -57.01 -6.53
N ALA A 45 -6.59 -55.68 -6.63
CA ALA A 45 -7.72 -54.90 -7.12
C ALA A 45 -7.95 -55.14 -8.62
N LYS A 46 -9.23 -55.20 -9.02
CA LYS A 46 -9.63 -55.18 -10.44
C LYS A 46 -9.34 -53.79 -11.01
N VAL A 47 -8.76 -53.72 -12.20
CA VAL A 47 -8.30 -52.45 -12.78
C VAL A 47 -9.13 -52.09 -14.02
N ALA A 48 -9.66 -50.87 -14.04
CA ALA A 48 -10.13 -50.20 -15.24
C ALA A 48 -9.15 -49.07 -15.59
N VAL A 49 -8.85 -48.90 -16.88
CA VAL A 49 -7.90 -47.87 -17.34
C VAL A 49 -8.58 -46.95 -18.35
N VAL A 50 -8.35 -45.65 -18.20
CA VAL A 50 -8.80 -44.65 -19.15
C VAL A 50 -7.57 -43.90 -19.67
N LEU A 51 -7.41 -43.78 -20.98
CA LEU A 51 -6.23 -43.20 -21.63
C LEU A 51 -6.67 -42.01 -22.49
N GLN A 52 -6.07 -40.84 -22.29
CA GLN A 52 -6.23 -39.68 -23.16
C GLN A 52 -4.87 -39.08 -23.48
N VAL A 53 -4.48 -39.13 -24.76
CA VAL A 53 -3.15 -38.72 -25.21
C VAL A 53 -3.24 -37.96 -26.53
N GLY A 54 -2.51 -36.84 -26.65
CA GLY A 54 -2.24 -36.28 -27.98
C GLY A 54 -2.11 -34.76 -28.07
N ALA A 55 -2.71 -33.98 -27.19
CA ALA A 55 -2.75 -32.52 -27.36
C ALA A 55 -1.35 -31.88 -27.56
N TRP A 56 -0.33 -32.40 -26.88
CA TRP A 56 1.02 -31.84 -26.94
C TRP A 56 1.77 -32.06 -28.25
N TYR A 57 1.42 -33.05 -29.08
CA TYR A 57 2.02 -33.13 -30.43
C TYR A 57 1.66 -31.89 -31.24
N MET A 58 0.42 -31.41 -31.11
CA MET A 58 -0.05 -30.18 -31.73
C MET A 58 0.63 -28.95 -31.13
N TYR A 59 0.68 -28.82 -29.79
CA TYR A 59 1.36 -27.69 -29.15
C TYR A 59 2.85 -27.59 -29.55
N CYS A 60 3.53 -28.73 -29.62
CA CYS A 60 4.94 -28.78 -30.01
C CYS A 60 5.15 -28.44 -31.50
N SER A 61 4.35 -29.00 -32.41
CA SER A 61 4.64 -28.93 -33.85
C SER A 61 3.83 -27.89 -34.62
N ILE A 62 2.68 -27.42 -34.12
CA ILE A 62 1.89 -26.32 -34.70
C ILE A 62 2.15 -25.01 -33.99
N ILE A 63 1.96 -24.99 -32.67
CA ILE A 63 2.09 -23.76 -31.87
C ILE A 63 3.55 -23.44 -31.61
N LYS A 64 4.45 -24.42 -31.75
CA LYS A 64 5.89 -24.29 -31.45
C LYS A 64 6.10 -23.79 -30.03
N PHE A 65 5.30 -24.33 -29.10
CA PHE A 65 5.27 -23.87 -27.73
C PHE A 65 6.67 -23.99 -27.10
N LYS A 66 7.19 -22.87 -26.57
CA LYS A 66 8.58 -22.76 -26.08
C LYS A 66 8.93 -23.76 -24.98
N TRP A 67 7.93 -24.22 -24.23
CA TRP A 67 8.09 -25.20 -23.14
C TRP A 67 7.87 -26.64 -23.58
N CYS A 68 7.78 -26.90 -24.88
CA CYS A 68 7.72 -28.27 -25.39
C CYS A 68 9.01 -29.04 -25.04
N THR A 69 8.86 -30.13 -24.29
CA THR A 69 9.97 -31.00 -23.88
C THR A 69 10.55 -31.84 -25.03
N ARG A 70 9.83 -31.96 -26.15
CA ARG A 70 10.22 -32.68 -27.37
C ARG A 70 10.67 -31.69 -28.45
N LYS A 71 11.93 -31.22 -28.34
CA LYS A 71 12.52 -30.26 -29.29
C LYS A 71 12.51 -30.76 -30.74
N ASP A 72 12.59 -32.07 -30.93
CA ASP A 72 12.46 -32.73 -32.22
C ASP A 72 11.11 -32.42 -32.89
N LEU A 73 10.01 -32.39 -32.14
CA LEU A 73 8.68 -32.06 -32.67
C LEU A 73 8.52 -30.58 -33.02
N ILE A 74 9.27 -29.68 -32.36
CA ILE A 74 9.26 -28.24 -32.66
C ILE A 74 9.80 -27.97 -34.07
N ALA A 75 10.70 -28.80 -34.59
CA ALA A 75 11.24 -28.61 -35.94
C ALA A 75 10.31 -29.09 -37.06
N LEU A 76 9.27 -29.88 -36.76
CA LEU A 76 8.47 -30.58 -37.77
C LEU A 76 7.24 -29.79 -38.22
N ASP A 77 6.91 -29.83 -39.51
CA ASP A 77 5.54 -29.47 -39.94
C ASP A 77 4.55 -30.51 -39.44
N PHE A 78 3.47 -30.08 -38.79
CA PHE A 78 2.52 -30.99 -38.17
C PHE A 78 1.77 -31.85 -39.18
N TYR A 79 1.18 -31.25 -40.22
CA TYR A 79 0.33 -31.99 -41.16
C TYR A 79 1.13 -32.98 -42.02
N GLY A 80 2.44 -32.75 -42.18
CA GLY A 80 3.37 -33.67 -42.84
C GLY A 80 4.05 -34.65 -41.89
N GLN A 81 5.01 -34.17 -41.10
CA GLN A 81 5.94 -35.00 -40.33
C GLN A 81 5.46 -35.26 -38.90
N GLY A 82 4.94 -34.23 -38.22
CA GLY A 82 4.47 -34.34 -36.83
C GLY A 82 3.33 -35.36 -36.66
N LEU A 83 2.37 -35.38 -37.60
CA LEU A 83 1.26 -36.34 -37.60
C LEU A 83 1.73 -37.78 -37.86
N LYS A 84 2.79 -37.97 -38.66
CA LYS A 84 3.40 -39.29 -38.86
C LYS A 84 4.09 -39.78 -37.59
N VAL A 85 4.80 -38.90 -36.87
CA VAL A 85 5.40 -39.23 -35.57
C VAL A 85 4.32 -39.59 -34.56
N TYR A 86 3.26 -38.78 -34.47
CA TYR A 86 2.09 -39.09 -33.62
C TYR A 86 1.50 -40.46 -33.93
N ALA A 87 1.21 -40.77 -35.20
CA ALA A 87 0.60 -42.03 -35.59
C ALA A 87 1.52 -43.24 -35.30
N ALA A 88 2.84 -43.10 -35.56
CA ALA A 88 3.81 -44.17 -35.29
C ALA A 88 3.96 -44.45 -33.79
N GLU A 89 4.13 -43.41 -32.97
CA GLU A 89 4.22 -43.56 -31.51
C GLU A 89 2.91 -44.09 -30.92
N MET A 90 1.76 -43.64 -31.43
CA MET A 90 0.44 -44.16 -31.04
C MET A 90 0.28 -45.64 -31.33
N THR A 91 0.57 -46.10 -32.56
CA THR A 91 0.49 -47.52 -32.92
C THR A 91 1.39 -48.37 -32.02
N HIS A 92 2.62 -47.91 -31.79
CA HIS A 92 3.58 -48.59 -30.90
C HIS A 92 3.03 -48.73 -29.48
N SER A 93 2.51 -47.64 -28.89
CA SER A 93 1.93 -47.70 -27.54
C SER A 93 0.69 -48.57 -27.48
N LEU A 94 -0.18 -48.52 -28.48
CA LEU A 94 -1.37 -49.38 -28.53
C LEU A 94 -1.01 -50.87 -28.63
N ASP A 95 0.09 -51.23 -29.30
CA ASP A 95 0.62 -52.61 -29.29
C ASP A 95 1.03 -53.09 -27.89
N GLN A 96 1.58 -52.20 -27.06
CA GLN A 96 1.98 -52.52 -25.68
C GLN A 96 0.79 -52.51 -24.71
N ILE A 97 -0.15 -51.57 -24.90
CA ILE A 97 -1.32 -51.41 -24.04
C ILE A 97 -2.32 -52.57 -24.24
N GLN A 98 -2.51 -53.03 -25.48
CA GLN A 98 -3.53 -54.03 -25.79
C GLN A 98 -3.38 -55.34 -24.99
N PRO A 99 -2.20 -55.95 -24.82
CA PRO A 99 -2.02 -57.11 -23.95
C PRO A 99 -2.43 -56.86 -22.49
N PHE A 100 -2.09 -55.69 -21.93
CA PHE A 100 -2.47 -55.31 -20.57
C PHE A 100 -4.00 -55.28 -20.40
N CYS A 101 -4.70 -54.79 -21.42
CA CYS A 101 -6.16 -54.66 -21.43
C CYS A 101 -6.89 -55.96 -21.78
N THR A 102 -6.32 -56.82 -22.60
CA THR A 102 -6.99 -58.04 -23.09
C THR A 102 -6.68 -59.28 -22.28
N ARG A 103 -5.46 -59.38 -21.74
CA ARG A 103 -4.98 -60.56 -21.00
C ARG A 103 -4.32 -60.20 -19.66
N GLY A 104 -4.02 -58.93 -19.42
CA GLY A 104 -3.39 -58.43 -18.21
C GLY A 104 -4.37 -58.00 -17.13
N ARG A 105 -3.91 -57.10 -16.24
CA ARG A 105 -4.66 -56.66 -15.04
C ARG A 105 -5.98 -55.95 -15.34
N ALA A 106 -6.10 -55.35 -16.52
CA ALA A 106 -7.33 -54.70 -16.95
C ALA A 106 -8.26 -55.59 -17.77
N SER A 107 -7.96 -56.89 -17.93
CA SER A 107 -8.82 -57.83 -18.67
C SER A 107 -10.25 -57.93 -18.14
N ALA A 108 -10.43 -57.79 -16.82
CA ALA A 108 -11.73 -57.93 -16.19
C ALA A 108 -12.68 -56.74 -16.42
N LEU A 109 -12.15 -55.51 -16.40
CA LEU A 109 -12.97 -54.28 -16.46
C LEU A 109 -12.72 -53.41 -17.71
N GLY A 110 -11.61 -53.68 -18.40
CA GLY A 110 -11.26 -53.07 -19.67
C GLY A 110 -10.46 -51.78 -19.59
N CYS A 111 -10.05 -51.34 -20.77
CA CYS A 111 -9.38 -50.08 -21.04
C CYS A 111 -10.18 -49.25 -22.04
N TYR A 112 -10.20 -47.93 -21.83
CA TYR A 112 -10.93 -46.96 -22.62
C TYR A 112 -9.94 -45.93 -23.18
N VAL A 113 -9.70 -45.99 -24.49
CA VAL A 113 -8.86 -45.01 -25.18
C VAL A 113 -9.75 -43.88 -25.66
N GLN A 114 -9.47 -42.65 -25.23
CA GLN A 114 -10.22 -41.46 -25.59
C GLN A 114 -9.58 -40.73 -26.76
N THR A 115 -10.40 -40.17 -27.64
CA THR A 115 -9.93 -39.17 -28.60
C THR A 115 -9.50 -37.88 -27.90
N VAL A 116 -8.64 -37.08 -28.55
CA VAL A 116 -8.27 -35.75 -28.03
C VAL A 116 -9.53 -34.88 -27.95
N SER A 117 -9.70 -34.07 -26.91
CA SER A 117 -10.86 -33.18 -26.78
C SER A 117 -11.04 -32.25 -27.98
N TRP A 118 -12.28 -31.83 -28.20
CA TRP A 118 -12.61 -30.74 -29.10
C TRP A 118 -11.86 -29.44 -28.74
N SER A 119 -11.84 -28.45 -29.64
CA SER A 119 -11.47 -27.06 -29.33
C SER A 119 -12.32 -26.10 -30.15
N ASN A 120 -12.66 -24.95 -29.57
CA ASN A 120 -13.39 -23.87 -30.26
C ASN A 120 -12.50 -23.09 -31.25
N GLY A 121 -11.17 -23.23 -31.15
CA GLY A 121 -10.25 -22.63 -32.10
C GLY A 121 -10.32 -23.33 -33.47
N ALA A 122 -10.62 -22.59 -34.54
CA ALA A 122 -10.71 -23.15 -35.91
C ALA A 122 -9.40 -23.85 -36.34
N ARG A 123 -8.25 -23.30 -35.94
CA ARG A 123 -6.92 -23.88 -36.19
C ARG A 123 -6.72 -25.20 -35.46
N ASP A 124 -6.99 -25.23 -34.16
CA ASP A 124 -6.81 -26.40 -33.29
C ASP A 124 -7.77 -27.53 -33.68
N LYS A 125 -9.01 -27.17 -34.02
CA LYS A 125 -10.03 -28.10 -34.50
C LYS A 125 -9.57 -28.90 -35.72
N LYS A 126 -8.93 -28.26 -36.71
CA LYS A 126 -8.39 -28.98 -37.88
C LYS A 126 -7.28 -29.94 -37.49
N ALA A 127 -6.41 -29.54 -36.57
CA ALA A 127 -5.30 -30.37 -36.09
C ALA A 127 -5.80 -31.58 -35.29
N TYR A 128 -6.67 -31.38 -34.30
CA TYR A 128 -7.25 -32.45 -33.49
C TYR A 128 -8.09 -33.42 -34.33
N ARG A 129 -8.85 -32.92 -35.34
CA ARG A 129 -9.49 -33.81 -36.32
C ARG A 129 -8.46 -34.69 -37.04
N ALA A 130 -7.36 -34.11 -37.49
CA ALA A 130 -6.29 -34.87 -38.17
C ALA A 130 -5.64 -35.93 -37.27
N MET A 131 -5.51 -35.69 -35.96
CA MET A 131 -4.99 -36.67 -34.98
C MET A 131 -5.99 -37.78 -34.64
N ASN A 132 -7.27 -37.43 -34.55
CA ASN A 132 -8.30 -38.38 -34.17
C ASN A 132 -8.64 -39.38 -35.30
N VAL A 133 -8.37 -39.04 -36.57
CA VAL A 133 -8.52 -39.96 -37.71
C VAL A 133 -7.67 -41.23 -37.57
N PRO A 134 -6.32 -41.17 -37.45
CA PRO A 134 -5.51 -42.37 -37.29
C PRO A 134 -5.82 -43.10 -35.97
N LEU A 135 -6.14 -42.40 -34.88
CA LEU A 135 -6.53 -43.05 -33.62
C LEU A 135 -7.79 -43.89 -33.76
N ARG A 136 -8.86 -43.34 -34.36
CA ARG A 136 -10.10 -44.08 -34.64
C ARG A 136 -9.83 -45.29 -35.53
N LYS A 137 -8.99 -45.14 -36.55
CA LYS A 137 -8.60 -46.24 -37.45
C LYS A 137 -7.90 -47.37 -36.68
N GLU A 138 -6.87 -47.06 -35.90
CA GLU A 138 -6.13 -48.06 -35.13
C GLU A 138 -6.99 -48.76 -34.09
N MET A 139 -7.79 -47.99 -33.33
CA MET A 139 -8.67 -48.57 -32.32
C MET A 139 -9.78 -49.42 -32.93
N THR A 140 -10.30 -49.08 -34.11
CA THR A 140 -11.30 -49.92 -34.80
C THR A 140 -10.73 -51.31 -35.12
N ALA A 141 -9.45 -51.41 -35.48
CA ALA A 141 -8.79 -52.68 -35.78
C ALA A 141 -8.44 -53.49 -34.52
N ARG A 142 -8.31 -52.83 -33.36
CA ARG A 142 -7.85 -53.42 -32.09
C ARG A 142 -8.97 -53.64 -31.08
N ALA A 143 -10.17 -53.17 -31.37
CA ALA A 143 -11.23 -53.13 -30.40
C ALA A 143 -11.64 -54.52 -29.94
N THR A 144 -11.82 -54.66 -28.63
CA THR A 144 -12.30 -55.88 -27.97
C THR A 144 -13.25 -55.50 -26.83
N PRO A 145 -13.98 -56.45 -26.21
CA PRO A 145 -14.80 -56.16 -25.04
C PRO A 145 -14.02 -55.53 -23.87
N SER A 146 -12.69 -55.70 -23.79
CA SER A 146 -11.86 -55.08 -22.77
C SER A 146 -10.89 -54.00 -23.31
N PHE A 147 -10.98 -53.63 -24.59
CA PHE A 147 -10.19 -52.55 -25.17
C PHE A 147 -11.02 -51.72 -26.13
N ARG A 148 -11.48 -50.55 -25.67
CA ARG A 148 -12.56 -49.78 -26.30
C ARG A 148 -12.12 -48.36 -26.63
N LEU A 149 -12.82 -47.74 -27.58
CA LEU A 149 -12.64 -46.34 -27.95
C LEU A 149 -13.80 -45.50 -27.42
N VAL A 150 -13.48 -44.38 -26.79
CA VAL A 150 -14.44 -43.36 -26.37
C VAL A 150 -14.22 -42.10 -27.19
N ASP A 151 -15.22 -41.72 -27.98
CA ASP A 151 -15.10 -40.56 -28.88
C ASP A 151 -15.33 -39.22 -28.16
N PHE A 152 -14.43 -38.88 -27.24
CA PHE A 152 -14.46 -37.64 -26.47
C PHE A 152 -14.42 -36.37 -27.34
N PHE A 153 -13.73 -36.41 -28.49
CA PHE A 153 -13.75 -35.35 -29.50
C PHE A 153 -15.15 -35.10 -30.04
N GLY A 154 -15.85 -36.17 -30.44
CA GLY A 154 -17.24 -36.10 -30.89
C GLY A 154 -18.15 -35.57 -29.77
N LEU A 155 -17.92 -36.01 -28.53
CA LEU A 155 -18.67 -35.52 -27.38
C LEU A 155 -18.42 -34.01 -27.10
N GLY A 156 -17.19 -33.53 -27.27
CA GLY A 156 -16.88 -32.11 -27.14
C GLY A 156 -17.41 -31.28 -28.31
N GLU A 157 -17.44 -31.83 -29.53
CA GLU A 157 -18.05 -31.18 -30.71
C GLU A 157 -19.54 -30.91 -30.49
N VAL A 158 -20.21 -31.76 -29.71
CA VAL A 158 -21.61 -31.58 -29.37
C VAL A 158 -21.87 -30.63 -28.22
N MET A 159 -20.83 -30.13 -27.56
CA MET A 159 -20.92 -29.14 -26.48
C MET A 159 -19.71 -28.19 -26.56
N PRO A 160 -19.58 -27.40 -27.64
CA PRO A 160 -18.40 -26.56 -27.85
C PRO A 160 -18.17 -25.57 -26.72
N GLU A 161 -19.23 -25.06 -26.09
CA GLU A 161 -19.14 -24.16 -24.92
C GLU A 161 -18.49 -24.81 -23.70
N GLU A 162 -18.59 -26.13 -23.58
CA GLU A 162 -18.01 -26.93 -22.50
C GLU A 162 -16.57 -27.35 -22.83
N VAL A 163 -15.93 -26.63 -23.74
CA VAL A 163 -14.57 -26.87 -24.19
C VAL A 163 -13.82 -25.55 -24.19
N VAL A 164 -12.88 -25.41 -23.26
CA VAL A 164 -12.08 -24.20 -23.07
C VAL A 164 -10.64 -24.54 -23.45
N GLU A 165 -10.12 -23.90 -24.50
CA GLU A 165 -8.71 -24.06 -24.95
C GLU A 165 -8.27 -25.51 -25.21
N GLY A 166 -9.20 -26.35 -25.66
CA GLY A 166 -8.93 -27.78 -25.89
C GLY A 166 -9.06 -28.66 -24.65
N HIS A 167 -9.51 -28.11 -23.53
CA HIS A 167 -9.85 -28.84 -22.31
C HIS A 167 -11.37 -28.95 -22.16
N GLY A 168 -11.86 -30.11 -21.74
CA GLY A 168 -13.27 -30.23 -21.35
C GLY A 168 -13.54 -29.51 -20.04
N SER A 169 -14.70 -28.85 -19.93
CA SER A 169 -15.20 -28.30 -18.68
C SER A 169 -15.46 -29.40 -17.65
N GLN A 170 -15.80 -29.03 -16.40
CA GLN A 170 -16.23 -30.03 -15.42
C GLN A 170 -17.48 -30.79 -15.90
N LEU A 171 -18.39 -30.15 -16.65
CA LEU A 171 -19.59 -30.79 -17.14
C LEU A 171 -19.29 -31.80 -18.25
N LEU A 172 -18.45 -31.44 -19.23
CA LEU A 172 -18.03 -32.38 -20.27
C LEU A 172 -17.29 -33.58 -19.67
N ASN A 173 -16.44 -33.33 -18.67
CA ASN A 173 -15.77 -34.40 -17.94
C ASN A 173 -16.76 -35.27 -17.16
N LEU A 174 -17.74 -34.68 -16.46
CA LEU A 174 -18.76 -35.42 -15.73
C LEU A 174 -19.56 -36.35 -16.65
N TRP A 175 -19.93 -35.87 -17.82
CA TRP A 175 -20.61 -36.68 -18.84
C TRP A 175 -19.74 -37.85 -19.31
N MET A 176 -18.47 -37.57 -19.63
CA MET A 176 -17.53 -38.61 -20.03
C MET A 176 -17.32 -39.65 -18.93
N TRP A 177 -17.15 -39.23 -17.67
CA TRP A 177 -17.04 -40.13 -16.52
C TRP A 177 -18.31 -40.94 -16.30
N THR A 178 -19.48 -40.33 -16.51
CA THR A 178 -20.76 -41.03 -16.40
C THR A 178 -20.88 -42.14 -17.46
N VAL A 179 -20.50 -41.86 -18.72
CA VAL A 179 -20.45 -42.89 -19.78
C VAL A 179 -19.47 -44.01 -19.41
N MET A 180 -18.30 -43.65 -18.88
CA MET A 180 -17.28 -44.63 -18.55
C MET A 180 -17.66 -45.49 -17.35
N PHE A 181 -18.16 -44.92 -16.25
CA PHE A 181 -18.58 -45.70 -15.08
C PHE A 181 -19.69 -46.69 -15.43
N ASN A 182 -20.63 -46.29 -16.28
CA ASN A 182 -21.66 -47.19 -16.78
C ASN A 182 -21.11 -48.27 -17.75
N ALA A 183 -19.96 -48.01 -18.38
CA ALA A 183 -19.30 -48.97 -19.25
C ALA A 183 -18.32 -49.89 -18.52
N ILE A 184 -17.92 -49.58 -17.28
CA ILE A 184 -17.05 -50.40 -16.43
C ILE A 184 -17.90 -51.54 -15.88
N CYS A 185 -17.88 -52.64 -16.60
CA CYS A 185 -18.52 -53.86 -16.19
C CYS A 185 -17.66 -55.06 -16.61
N PRO A 186 -17.90 -56.25 -16.03
CA PRO A 186 -17.16 -57.46 -16.39
C PRO A 186 -17.10 -57.65 -17.91
N ALA A 187 -15.92 -57.99 -18.44
CA ALA A 187 -15.69 -58.04 -19.88
C ALA A 187 -16.62 -59.01 -20.64
N GLU A 188 -17.12 -60.03 -19.96
CA GLU A 188 -18.11 -60.98 -20.46
C GLU A 188 -19.53 -60.38 -20.61
N LEU A 189 -19.84 -59.33 -19.86
CA LEU A 189 -21.11 -58.59 -19.93
C LEU A 189 -21.02 -57.35 -20.82
N ALA A 190 -19.80 -56.98 -21.22
CA ALA A 190 -19.57 -55.86 -22.09
C ALA A 190 -20.16 -56.11 -23.48
N SER A 191 -20.78 -55.07 -24.05
CA SER A 191 -21.25 -55.12 -25.43
C SER A 191 -20.14 -55.61 -26.36
N GLN A 192 -20.48 -56.53 -27.28
CA GLN A 192 -19.56 -56.97 -28.34
C GLN A 192 -19.17 -55.82 -29.28
N LYS A 193 -19.87 -54.68 -29.18
CA LYS A 193 -19.66 -53.49 -29.98
C LYS A 193 -18.74 -52.52 -29.26
N ALA A 194 -17.81 -51.95 -30.01
CA ALA A 194 -16.74 -51.13 -29.45
C ALA A 194 -17.00 -49.62 -29.45
N GLN A 195 -18.15 -49.17 -29.99
CA GLN A 195 -18.45 -47.75 -30.16
C GLN A 195 -19.84 -47.39 -29.62
N ALA A 196 -19.85 -46.58 -28.57
CA ALA A 196 -21.05 -45.95 -28.04
C ALA A 196 -21.34 -44.65 -28.79
N VAL A 197 -22.61 -44.37 -29.06
CA VAL A 197 -23.12 -43.21 -29.80
C VAL A 197 -24.35 -42.70 -29.09
N PHE A 198 -24.40 -41.40 -28.82
CA PHE A 198 -25.62 -40.78 -28.32
C PHE A 198 -26.61 -40.58 -29.47
N THR A 199 -27.81 -41.10 -29.30
CA THR A 199 -28.92 -40.99 -30.24
C THR A 199 -30.12 -40.39 -29.55
N GLY A 200 -30.82 -39.50 -30.24
CA GLY A 200 -31.95 -38.75 -29.70
C GLY A 200 -31.89 -37.29 -30.11
N THR A 201 -33.01 -36.61 -29.91
CA THR A 201 -33.15 -35.19 -30.27
C THR A 201 -32.26 -34.35 -29.36
N MET A 202 -31.41 -33.49 -29.92
CA MET A 202 -30.47 -32.65 -29.15
C MET A 202 -29.37 -33.42 -28.41
N CYS A 203 -29.08 -34.65 -28.85
CA CYS A 203 -27.89 -35.37 -28.37
C CYS A 203 -26.60 -34.90 -29.03
N THR A 204 -26.73 -33.98 -29.99
CA THR A 204 -25.60 -33.31 -30.64
C THR A 204 -25.79 -31.79 -30.64
N ALA A 205 -24.73 -30.98 -30.47
CA ALA A 205 -24.82 -29.52 -30.65
C ALA A 205 -25.30 -29.15 -32.06
N ALA A 206 -25.06 -30.00 -33.05
CA ALA A 206 -25.57 -29.79 -34.40
C ALA A 206 -27.10 -29.75 -34.44
N GLU A 207 -27.76 -30.40 -33.48
CA GLU A 207 -29.21 -30.44 -33.35
C GLU A 207 -29.77 -29.43 -32.34
N LEU A 208 -28.88 -28.66 -31.69
CA LEU A 208 -29.22 -27.64 -30.71
C LEU A 208 -30.25 -26.69 -31.32
N SER A 209 -31.42 -26.65 -30.69
CA SER A 209 -32.40 -25.63 -30.97
C SER A 209 -33.17 -25.34 -29.69
N TYR A 210 -33.25 -24.07 -29.33
CA TYR A 210 -34.06 -23.65 -28.19
C TYR A 210 -35.55 -24.01 -28.32
N SER A 211 -36.03 -24.24 -29.56
CA SER A 211 -37.39 -24.75 -29.79
C SER A 211 -37.58 -26.19 -29.31
N LYS A 212 -36.50 -26.98 -29.21
CA LYS A 212 -36.50 -28.38 -28.78
C LYS A 212 -36.30 -28.53 -27.26
N CYS A 213 -35.94 -27.47 -26.53
CA CYS A 213 -35.89 -27.40 -25.07
C CYS A 213 -36.86 -26.34 -24.50
N PRO A 214 -38.16 -26.38 -24.81
CA PRO A 214 -39.07 -25.27 -24.56
C PRO A 214 -39.20 -24.89 -23.08
N GLN A 215 -39.07 -25.85 -22.16
CA GLN A 215 -39.11 -25.57 -20.72
C GLN A 215 -37.88 -24.77 -20.26
N TYR A 216 -36.67 -25.22 -20.63
CA TYR A 216 -35.43 -24.49 -20.35
C TYR A 216 -35.43 -23.12 -21.02
N HIS A 217 -35.76 -23.05 -22.30
CA HIS A 217 -35.74 -21.79 -23.04
C HIS A 217 -36.72 -20.77 -22.46
N LYS A 218 -37.91 -21.19 -22.04
CA LYS A 218 -38.87 -20.30 -21.37
C LYS A 218 -38.32 -19.77 -20.04
N LEU A 219 -37.73 -20.64 -19.21
CA LEU A 219 -37.14 -20.26 -17.92
C LEU A 219 -35.94 -19.33 -18.12
N CYS A 220 -35.07 -19.66 -19.06
CA CYS A 220 -33.90 -18.87 -19.38
C CYS A 220 -34.28 -17.50 -19.96
N LYS A 221 -35.18 -17.44 -20.94
CA LYS A 221 -35.64 -16.18 -21.53
C LYS A 221 -36.27 -15.29 -20.47
N TYR A 222 -37.07 -15.87 -19.58
CA TYR A 222 -37.60 -15.16 -18.41
C TYR A 222 -36.46 -14.60 -17.55
N ASN A 223 -35.45 -15.39 -17.19
CA ASN A 223 -34.31 -14.94 -16.39
C ASN A 223 -33.47 -13.86 -17.11
N THR A 224 -33.25 -13.99 -18.41
CA THR A 224 -32.48 -13.05 -19.22
C THR A 224 -33.22 -11.71 -19.36
N GLU A 225 -34.52 -11.75 -19.71
CA GLU A 225 -35.32 -10.56 -19.97
C GLU A 225 -35.78 -9.85 -18.70
N LYS A 226 -36.11 -10.58 -17.63
CA LYS A 226 -36.70 -10.02 -16.40
C LYS A 226 -35.68 -9.80 -15.28
N LEU A 227 -34.66 -10.65 -15.17
CA LEU A 227 -33.75 -10.66 -14.02
C LEU A 227 -32.32 -10.21 -14.37
N GLY A 228 -32.03 -9.92 -15.65
CA GLY A 228 -30.67 -9.67 -16.10
C GLY A 228 -29.74 -10.86 -15.88
N GLY A 229 -30.31 -12.07 -15.79
CA GLY A 229 -29.56 -13.32 -15.60
C GLY A 229 -28.69 -13.67 -16.81
N PRO A 230 -27.82 -14.69 -16.66
CA PRO A 230 -26.94 -15.13 -17.73
C PRO A 230 -27.73 -15.50 -19.00
N ILE A 231 -27.12 -15.24 -20.15
CA ILE A 231 -27.64 -15.59 -21.48
C ILE A 231 -27.96 -17.09 -21.49
N CYS A 232 -28.97 -17.49 -22.26
CA CYS A 232 -29.27 -18.91 -22.46
C CYS A 232 -28.03 -19.66 -22.89
N MET A 233 -27.69 -20.68 -22.10
CA MET A 233 -26.54 -21.51 -22.31
C MET A 233 -26.98 -22.71 -23.12
N ASN A 234 -26.26 -22.99 -24.20
CA ASN A 234 -26.64 -24.05 -25.12
C ASN A 234 -26.55 -25.42 -24.44
N TRP A 235 -25.55 -25.62 -23.57
CA TRP A 235 -25.39 -26.87 -22.82
C TRP A 235 -26.59 -27.18 -21.90
N ALA A 236 -27.17 -26.18 -21.25
CA ALA A 236 -28.29 -26.41 -20.32
C ALA A 236 -29.57 -26.76 -21.08
N CYS A 237 -29.73 -26.21 -22.28
CA CYS A 237 -30.75 -26.67 -23.23
C CYS A 237 -30.52 -28.12 -23.64
N LEU A 238 -29.29 -28.50 -24.03
CA LEU A 238 -28.93 -29.88 -24.41
C LEU A 238 -29.19 -30.86 -23.26
N ASN A 239 -28.84 -30.49 -22.03
CA ASN A 239 -29.04 -31.33 -20.82
C ASN A 239 -30.51 -31.43 -20.37
N SER A 240 -31.38 -30.53 -20.84
CA SER A 240 -32.81 -30.56 -20.48
C SER A 240 -33.61 -31.60 -21.25
N VAL A 241 -33.02 -32.21 -22.28
CA VAL A 241 -33.65 -33.26 -23.08
C VAL A 241 -32.84 -34.55 -22.97
N PRO A 242 -33.47 -35.68 -22.59
CA PRO A 242 -32.78 -36.95 -22.44
C PRO A 242 -32.12 -37.40 -23.74
N CYS A 243 -30.93 -37.97 -23.59
CA CYS A 243 -30.23 -38.69 -24.64
C CYS A 243 -30.17 -40.17 -24.33
N THR A 244 -30.30 -40.99 -25.38
CA THR A 244 -30.14 -42.43 -25.29
C THR A 244 -28.75 -42.80 -25.80
N LEU A 245 -27.94 -43.43 -24.97
CA LEU A 245 -26.68 -44.01 -25.42
C LEU A 245 -26.99 -45.33 -26.14
N SER A 246 -26.66 -45.42 -27.43
CA SER A 246 -26.81 -46.61 -28.25
C SER A 246 -25.47 -47.06 -28.82
N THR A 247 -25.42 -48.21 -29.48
CA THR A 247 -24.21 -48.78 -30.07
C THR A 247 -24.30 -48.79 -31.60
N ARG A 248 -23.26 -48.32 -32.30
CA ARG A 248 -23.32 -48.23 -33.78
C ARG A 248 -23.10 -49.61 -34.41
N THR A 249 -24.08 -50.02 -35.25
CA THR A 249 -24.30 -51.30 -35.99
C THR A 249 -25.19 -52.33 -35.27
N SER A 250 -26.27 -52.74 -35.96
CA SER A 250 -27.25 -53.80 -35.63
C SER A 250 -27.69 -54.45 -36.98
N PRO A 251 -28.26 -55.68 -37.08
CA PRO A 251 -28.77 -56.54 -36.01
C PRO A 251 -28.36 -58.03 -36.07
N LYS A 252 -28.17 -58.65 -34.90
CA LYS A 252 -28.69 -59.98 -34.54
C LYS A 252 -28.55 -60.11 -33.02
N ILE A 253 -29.59 -59.67 -32.32
CA ILE A 253 -29.75 -59.92 -30.88
C ILE A 253 -29.99 -61.42 -30.75
N LEU A 254 -29.01 -62.14 -30.18
CA LEU A 254 -29.30 -63.42 -29.54
C LEU A 254 -30.03 -63.05 -28.25
N ALA A 255 -31.28 -63.51 -28.11
CA ALA A 255 -32.02 -63.44 -26.87
C ALA A 255 -31.17 -64.09 -25.76
N ALA A 256 -30.77 -63.32 -24.77
CA ALA A 256 -30.14 -63.81 -23.55
C ALA A 256 -30.96 -63.28 -22.37
N ASP A 257 -31.34 -64.22 -21.50
CA ASP A 257 -32.23 -64.04 -20.36
C ASP A 257 -31.79 -62.90 -19.42
N ASP A 258 -32.79 -62.22 -18.83
CA ASP A 258 -32.76 -61.00 -18.01
C ASP A 258 -31.97 -61.08 -16.68
N ALA A 259 -30.97 -61.95 -16.58
CA ALA A 259 -30.15 -62.11 -15.38
C ALA A 259 -28.70 -61.68 -15.64
N GLY A 260 -28.46 -60.37 -15.76
CA GLY A 260 -27.16 -59.79 -15.42
C GLY A 260 -26.35 -59.11 -16.53
N LEU A 261 -26.93 -58.69 -17.66
CA LEU A 261 -26.21 -57.89 -18.67
C LEU A 261 -26.11 -56.41 -18.28
N CYS A 262 -25.01 -55.74 -18.65
CA CYS A 262 -24.91 -54.28 -18.63
C CYS A 262 -25.96 -53.77 -19.63
N GLU A 263 -26.97 -53.02 -19.19
CA GLU A 263 -28.07 -52.59 -20.06
C GLU A 263 -27.55 -51.91 -21.34
N ASP A 264 -27.97 -52.41 -22.50
CA ASP A 264 -27.60 -51.89 -23.82
C ASP A 264 -28.26 -50.52 -24.13
N GLU A 265 -29.22 -50.08 -23.30
CA GLU A 265 -29.92 -48.81 -23.42
C GLU A 265 -29.96 -48.08 -22.06
N MET A 266 -29.49 -46.84 -22.03
CA MET A 266 -29.51 -45.99 -20.84
C MET A 266 -30.20 -44.67 -21.14
N ASN A 267 -31.15 -44.29 -20.28
CA ASN A 267 -31.85 -43.00 -20.33
C ASN A 267 -31.27 -42.03 -19.29
N PHE A 268 -30.78 -40.88 -19.74
CA PHE A 268 -30.26 -39.83 -18.87
C PHE A 268 -31.31 -38.75 -18.59
N SER A 269 -31.59 -38.46 -17.32
CA SER A 269 -32.37 -37.30 -16.89
C SER A 269 -31.68 -36.61 -15.70
N ALA A 270 -31.30 -35.35 -15.87
CA ALA A 270 -30.74 -34.53 -14.79
C ALA A 270 -31.87 -33.80 -14.05
N VAL A 271 -32.01 -34.03 -12.74
CA VAL A 271 -32.94 -33.28 -11.89
C VAL A 271 -32.27 -31.97 -11.48
N SER A 272 -32.71 -30.85 -12.06
CA SER A 272 -32.29 -29.52 -11.65
C SER A 272 -33.34 -28.87 -10.74
N THR A 273 -33.20 -28.99 -9.42
CA THR A 273 -33.88 -28.12 -8.46
C THR A 273 -32.90 -27.02 -8.04
N LEU A 274 -33.03 -25.83 -8.64
CA LEU A 274 -32.32 -24.62 -8.20
C LEU A 274 -33.29 -23.77 -7.36
N GLU A 275 -33.03 -23.71 -6.06
CA GLU A 275 -33.71 -22.78 -5.15
C GLU A 275 -33.32 -21.34 -5.50
N THR A 276 -34.34 -20.49 -5.58
CA THR A 276 -34.26 -19.07 -5.93
C THR A 276 -33.70 -18.25 -4.77
N VAL A 277 -32.55 -17.62 -4.97
CA VAL A 277 -32.07 -16.50 -4.13
C VAL A 277 -32.64 -15.19 -4.67
N PRO A 278 -33.19 -14.28 -3.83
CA PRO A 278 -33.76 -13.03 -4.30
C PRO A 278 -32.67 -11.98 -4.53
N THR A 279 -32.60 -11.38 -5.72
CA THR A 279 -31.81 -10.15 -5.99
C THR A 279 -32.56 -9.29 -7.01
N GLY A 280 -32.50 -7.95 -7.01
CA GLY A 280 -31.59 -7.03 -6.33
C GLY A 280 -31.11 -5.88 -7.22
N MET A 281 -31.87 -5.46 -8.25
CA MET A 281 -31.42 -4.48 -9.25
C MET A 281 -31.91 -3.02 -9.06
N PRO A 282 -33.14 -2.72 -8.56
CA PRO A 282 -33.61 -1.33 -8.45
C PRO A 282 -32.88 -0.50 -7.38
N TRP A 283 -32.32 -1.14 -6.36
CA TRP A 283 -31.80 -0.43 -5.19
C TRP A 283 -30.41 0.17 -5.43
N ILE A 284 -29.57 -0.34 -6.35
CA ILE A 284 -28.18 0.14 -6.53
C ILE A 284 -28.12 1.41 -7.39
N LEU A 285 -28.88 1.48 -8.49
CA LEU A 285 -29.06 2.74 -9.23
C LEU A 285 -29.69 3.80 -8.32
N SER A 286 -30.64 3.38 -7.47
CA SER A 286 -31.18 4.20 -6.39
C SER A 286 -30.12 4.55 -5.34
N LEU A 287 -29.16 3.68 -5.05
CA LEU A 287 -28.08 3.94 -4.08
C LEU A 287 -27.07 4.94 -4.63
N THR A 288 -26.60 4.79 -5.87
CA THR A 288 -25.69 5.77 -6.50
C THR A 288 -26.38 7.11 -6.70
N THR A 289 -27.65 7.12 -7.13
CA THR A 289 -28.41 8.37 -7.26
C THR A 289 -28.78 8.97 -5.90
N ALA A 290 -29.11 8.17 -4.88
CA ALA A 290 -29.37 8.66 -3.52
C ALA A 290 -28.10 9.13 -2.81
N THR A 291 -26.96 8.46 -3.01
CA THR A 291 -25.67 8.89 -2.44
C THR A 291 -25.20 10.17 -3.12
N LEU A 292 -25.36 10.26 -4.45
CA LEU A 292 -25.09 11.49 -5.20
C LEU A 292 -26.07 12.60 -4.80
N ALA A 293 -27.37 12.32 -4.67
CA ALA A 293 -28.39 13.28 -4.26
C ALA A 293 -28.22 13.73 -2.80
N LEU A 294 -27.80 12.83 -1.90
CA LEU A 294 -27.52 13.14 -0.50
C LEU A 294 -26.25 14.00 -0.40
N ALA A 295 -25.19 13.65 -1.13
CA ALA A 295 -23.98 14.46 -1.21
C ALA A 295 -24.27 15.85 -1.83
N LEU A 296 -25.11 15.89 -2.88
CA LEU A 296 -25.55 17.13 -3.54
C LEU A 296 -26.39 17.98 -2.59
N LYS A 297 -27.32 17.36 -1.86
CA LYS A 297 -28.19 18.02 -0.90
C LYS A 297 -27.38 18.57 0.27
N LEU A 298 -26.45 17.80 0.84
CA LEU A 298 -25.55 18.30 1.89
C LEU A 298 -24.69 19.47 1.38
N ALA A 299 -24.14 19.37 0.17
CA ALA A 299 -23.32 20.42 -0.41
C ALA A 299 -24.14 21.70 -0.70
N LEU A 300 -25.37 21.56 -1.21
CA LEU A 300 -26.30 22.67 -1.47
C LEU A 300 -26.82 23.30 -0.18
N GLU A 301 -27.20 22.51 0.82
CA GLU A 301 -27.66 23.03 2.11
C GLU A 301 -26.54 23.75 2.86
N LEU A 302 -25.30 23.25 2.79
CA LEU A 302 -24.13 23.96 3.33
C LEU A 302 -23.82 25.24 2.55
N ALA A 303 -23.95 25.24 1.21
CA ALA A 303 -23.68 26.42 0.39
C ALA A 303 -24.79 27.50 0.48
N MET A 304 -26.05 27.11 0.66
CA MET A 304 -27.19 28.03 0.67
C MET A 304 -27.49 28.64 2.04
N ASN A 305 -27.07 28.00 3.14
CA ASN A 305 -27.36 28.49 4.50
C ASN A 305 -26.36 29.54 5.02
N HIS A 306 -25.37 29.94 4.25
CA HIS A 306 -24.50 31.06 4.59
C HIS A 306 -24.99 32.35 3.91
N PRO A 307 -25.30 33.43 4.67
CA PRO A 307 -25.57 34.72 4.08
C PRO A 307 -24.34 35.20 3.30
N PRO A 308 -24.49 35.91 2.17
CA PRO A 308 -23.37 36.44 1.42
C PRO A 308 -22.52 37.31 2.35
N VAL A 309 -21.27 36.91 2.56
CA VAL A 309 -20.27 37.71 3.28
C VAL A 309 -20.06 38.98 2.46
N THR A 310 -20.68 40.07 2.88
CA THR A 310 -20.44 41.40 2.32
C THR A 310 -19.02 41.81 2.71
N THR A 311 -18.09 41.69 1.76
CA THR A 311 -16.78 42.33 1.85
C THR A 311 -16.99 43.84 2.11
N PRO A 312 -16.36 44.44 3.13
CA PRO A 312 -16.46 45.87 3.35
C PRO A 312 -15.90 46.59 2.13
N ALA A 313 -16.72 47.46 1.54
CA ALA A 313 -16.36 48.27 0.40
C ALA A 313 -15.08 49.06 0.71
N ALA A 314 -14.06 48.89 -0.12
CA ALA A 314 -12.92 49.80 -0.16
C ALA A 314 -13.45 51.20 -0.47
N HIS A 315 -13.49 52.07 0.54
CA HIS A 315 -13.68 53.50 0.33
C HIS A 315 -12.48 54.03 -0.45
N GLY A 316 -12.69 54.25 -1.75
CA GLY A 316 -11.79 55.03 -2.58
C GLY A 316 -11.75 56.46 -2.08
N ALA A 317 -10.57 56.92 -1.66
CA ALA A 317 -10.29 58.32 -1.45
C ALA A 317 -10.18 59.01 -2.83
N PRO A 318 -10.92 60.11 -3.09
CA PRO A 318 -10.73 60.87 -4.30
C PRO A 318 -9.44 61.70 -4.22
N ARG A 319 -8.65 61.60 -5.29
CA ARG A 319 -7.50 62.44 -5.59
C ARG A 319 -8.02 63.83 -5.96
N ALA A 320 -7.71 64.84 -5.16
CA ALA A 320 -7.95 66.24 -5.51
C ALA A 320 -6.64 67.02 -5.42
N ASP A 321 -6.17 67.47 -6.58
CA ASP A 321 -5.13 68.48 -6.72
C ASP A 321 -5.65 69.83 -6.22
N ALA A 322 -4.97 70.44 -5.27
CA ALA A 322 -5.07 71.88 -5.01
C ALA A 322 -3.75 72.42 -4.44
N LYS A 323 -3.13 73.29 -5.23
CA LYS A 323 -1.90 74.03 -4.97
C LYS A 323 -2.28 75.43 -4.53
N VAL A 324 -2.11 75.82 -3.25
CA VAL A 324 -2.07 77.23 -2.81
C VAL A 324 -1.18 77.40 -1.57
N THR A 325 -0.32 78.41 -1.69
CA THR A 325 0.60 79.16 -0.81
C THR A 325 0.41 79.19 0.72
N GLY A 326 1.52 79.35 1.47
CA GLY A 326 1.59 79.65 2.92
C GLY A 326 1.12 81.08 3.30
N PRO A 327 1.56 81.72 4.44
CA PRO A 327 2.63 81.37 5.38
C PRO A 327 2.28 81.54 6.91
N GLU A 328 3.29 81.30 7.77
CA GLU A 328 3.53 81.85 9.14
C GLU A 328 2.55 81.58 10.31
N GLY A 329 3.11 81.28 11.50
CA GLY A 329 2.41 81.48 12.79
C GLY A 329 2.74 80.52 13.94
N GLU A 330 3.74 80.88 14.74
CA GLU A 330 3.98 80.65 16.17
C GLU A 330 3.18 79.64 17.03
N ALA A 331 3.95 78.81 17.73
CA ALA A 331 3.94 78.48 19.16
C ALA A 331 2.62 78.54 19.98
N VAL A 332 2.17 77.38 20.49
CA VAL A 332 1.50 77.27 21.81
C VAL A 332 1.88 75.96 22.51
N HIS A 333 2.24 76.13 23.77
CA HIS A 333 2.62 75.20 24.83
C HIS A 333 1.53 74.20 25.26
N ASP A 334 1.99 73.14 25.94
CA ASP A 334 1.34 72.39 27.03
C ASP A 334 -0.11 71.93 26.85
N SER A 335 -0.29 70.61 26.73
CA SER A 335 -1.27 69.80 27.47
C SER A 335 -1.25 68.37 26.94
N LEU A 336 -0.73 67.41 27.72
CA LEU A 336 -1.22 66.01 27.80
C LEU A 336 -0.36 65.17 28.76
N LEU A 337 -0.43 65.53 30.05
CA LEU A 337 -0.23 64.61 31.17
C LEU A 337 -1.58 64.48 31.87
N LYS A 338 -2.32 63.40 31.57
CA LYS A 338 -3.31 62.71 32.41
C LYS A 338 -4.17 61.81 31.52
N ALA A 339 -3.83 60.53 31.49
CA ALA A 339 -4.80 59.48 31.25
C ALA A 339 -4.64 58.49 32.40
N GLU A 340 -5.73 58.36 33.16
CA GLU A 340 -5.91 57.52 34.32
C GLU A 340 -5.61 56.05 34.03
N ALA A 341 -5.06 55.39 35.04
CA ALA A 341 -4.88 53.96 35.08
C ALA A 341 -6.24 53.27 35.22
N ASP A 342 -6.70 52.62 34.14
CA ASP A 342 -7.76 51.63 34.22
C ASP A 342 -7.28 50.40 35.00
N PRO A 343 -8.12 49.80 35.87
CA PRO A 343 -7.75 48.62 36.62
C PRO A 343 -7.64 47.41 35.70
N LEU A 344 -6.51 46.70 35.82
CA LEU A 344 -6.23 45.39 35.22
C LEU A 344 -7.46 44.47 35.26
N PRO A 345 -7.88 43.88 34.12
CA PRO A 345 -8.90 42.84 34.15
C PRO A 345 -8.36 41.64 34.93
N GLN A 346 -9.12 41.21 35.94
CA GLN A 346 -8.83 40.01 36.71
C GLN A 346 -8.63 38.81 35.76
N GLU A 347 -7.43 38.26 35.81
CA GLU A 347 -7.02 37.04 35.13
C GLU A 347 -7.86 35.88 35.69
N THR A 348 -8.93 35.53 34.97
CA THR A 348 -9.74 34.36 35.27
C THR A 348 -8.88 33.14 34.98
N LYS A 349 -8.37 32.50 36.05
CA LYS A 349 -7.72 31.18 36.01
C LYS A 349 -8.59 30.20 35.23
N ARG A 350 -8.26 29.96 33.96
CA ARG A 350 -8.75 28.80 33.21
C ARG A 350 -8.07 27.55 33.78
N PRO A 351 -8.83 26.49 34.12
CA PRO A 351 -8.22 25.22 34.46
C PRO A 351 -7.43 24.70 33.25
N SER A 352 -6.14 24.41 33.44
CA SER A 352 -5.27 23.82 32.43
C SER A 352 -5.71 22.37 32.18
N GLN A 353 -6.61 22.17 31.23
CA GLN A 353 -6.91 20.85 30.70
C GLN A 353 -5.89 20.49 29.62
N ASN A 354 -5.11 19.45 29.90
CA ASN A 354 -4.18 18.80 28.99
C ASN A 354 -4.94 18.23 27.78
N GLN A 355 -4.94 18.96 26.65
CA GLN A 355 -5.35 18.44 25.35
C GLN A 355 -4.11 18.23 24.48
N PHE A 356 -3.91 16.99 24.02
CA PHE A 356 -2.96 16.65 22.97
C PHE A 356 -3.29 17.47 21.72
N SER A 357 -2.37 18.34 21.28
CA SER A 357 -2.53 19.06 20.02
C SER A 357 -2.35 18.08 18.86
N ILE A 358 -3.47 17.69 18.24
CA ILE A 358 -3.48 16.90 17.01
C ILE A 358 -2.79 17.76 15.92
N PRO A 359 -1.79 17.22 15.19
CA PRO A 359 -1.15 17.97 14.12
C PRO A 359 -2.19 18.39 13.08
N LYS A 360 -2.21 19.71 12.77
CA LYS A 360 -3.01 20.24 11.67
C LYS A 360 -2.60 19.55 10.37
N ALA A 361 -3.53 19.42 9.43
CA ALA A 361 -3.20 19.01 8.07
C ALA A 361 -2.25 20.04 7.45
N GLY A 362 -0.95 19.87 7.68
CA GLY A 362 0.07 20.78 7.20
C GLY A 362 0.17 20.75 5.66
N HIS A 363 1.29 21.25 5.16
CA HIS A 363 1.50 21.28 3.71
C HIS A 363 1.76 19.91 3.06
N GLN A 364 2.00 18.88 3.87
CA GLN A 364 2.25 17.49 3.47
C GLN A 364 0.94 16.74 3.22
N PHE A 365 0.86 16.00 2.11
CA PHE A 365 -0.32 15.22 1.76
C PHE A 365 -0.11 13.78 2.17
N ALA A 366 -1.06 13.16 2.86
CA ALA A 366 -0.99 11.73 3.21
C ALA A 366 -1.25 10.81 2.00
N THR A 367 -0.74 11.16 0.82
CA THR A 367 -0.99 10.46 -0.45
C THR A 367 0.14 9.52 -0.82
N GLY A 368 1.35 9.61 -0.25
CA GLY A 368 2.50 8.85 -0.75
C GLY A 368 2.32 7.32 -0.64
N LEU A 369 1.76 6.80 0.46
CA LEU A 369 1.45 5.35 0.51
C LEU A 369 0.39 4.95 -0.53
N ALA A 370 -0.66 5.77 -0.71
CA ALA A 370 -1.68 5.51 -1.72
C ALA A 370 -1.13 5.57 -3.16
N LEU A 371 -0.22 6.50 -3.44
CA LEU A 371 0.54 6.61 -4.69
C LEU A 371 1.42 5.39 -4.92
N PHE A 372 2.13 4.94 -3.88
CA PHE A 372 2.96 3.74 -3.95
C PHE A 372 2.15 2.49 -4.23
N LEU A 373 1.04 2.28 -3.50
CA LEU A 373 0.16 1.12 -3.68
C LEU A 373 -0.47 1.12 -5.07
N ALA A 374 -0.98 2.27 -5.54
CA ALA A 374 -1.53 2.41 -6.88
C ALA A 374 -0.48 2.08 -7.96
N SER A 375 0.73 2.63 -7.82
CA SER A 375 1.84 2.39 -8.76
C SER A 375 2.26 0.92 -8.76
N SER A 376 2.33 0.29 -7.59
CA SER A 376 2.65 -1.13 -7.43
C SER A 376 1.60 -2.02 -8.11
N HIS A 377 0.31 -1.70 -7.98
CA HIS A 377 -0.75 -2.44 -8.66
C HIS A 377 -0.67 -2.30 -10.18
N VAL A 378 -0.34 -1.12 -10.71
CA VAL A 378 -0.11 -0.94 -12.16
C VAL A 378 1.05 -1.82 -12.64
N ILE A 379 2.17 -1.85 -11.91
CA ILE A 379 3.34 -2.65 -12.27
C ILE A 379 3.05 -4.15 -12.15
N ILE A 380 2.42 -4.60 -11.06
CA ILE A 380 2.13 -6.03 -10.86
C ILE A 380 1.12 -6.51 -11.90
N SER A 381 0.15 -5.68 -12.28
CA SER A 381 -0.79 -5.97 -13.37
C SER A 381 -0.09 -6.19 -14.70
N GLU A 382 0.99 -5.48 -14.98
CA GLU A 382 1.79 -5.70 -16.18
C GLU A 382 2.49 -7.05 -16.14
N ILE A 383 3.18 -7.34 -15.03
CA ILE A 383 3.89 -8.62 -14.83
C ILE A 383 2.88 -9.78 -14.93
N PHE A 384 1.67 -9.60 -14.43
CA PHE A 384 0.55 -10.52 -14.56
C PHE A 384 0.07 -10.69 -16.00
N GLN A 385 -0.21 -9.61 -16.74
CA GLN A 385 -0.65 -9.67 -18.14
C GLN A 385 0.40 -10.31 -19.06
N GLN A 386 1.68 -10.18 -18.72
CA GLN A 386 2.78 -10.87 -19.40
C GLN A 386 2.88 -12.37 -19.06
N GLY A 387 2.04 -12.88 -18.16
CA GLY A 387 2.03 -14.28 -17.72
C GLY A 387 3.21 -14.67 -16.84
N LEU A 388 3.85 -13.70 -16.17
CA LEU A 388 5.00 -13.92 -15.28
C LEU A 388 4.56 -14.18 -13.82
N VAL A 389 3.32 -13.86 -13.45
CA VAL A 389 2.72 -14.18 -12.13
C VAL A 389 1.48 -15.04 -12.32
N ALA A 390 1.16 -15.89 -11.34
CA ALA A 390 -0.04 -16.73 -11.35
C ALA A 390 -1.32 -15.90 -11.55
N PRO A 391 -2.37 -16.48 -12.19
CA PRO A 391 -3.63 -15.82 -12.48
C PRO A 391 -4.45 -15.58 -11.20
N TRP A 392 -4.06 -14.58 -10.40
CA TRP A 392 -4.88 -13.99 -9.35
C TRP A 392 -5.68 -12.80 -9.84
N ASP A 393 -7.00 -12.84 -9.59
CA ASP A 393 -7.96 -11.83 -10.04
C ASP A 393 -7.59 -10.40 -9.66
N TRP A 394 -6.87 -10.19 -8.54
CA TRP A 394 -6.47 -8.86 -8.05
C TRP A 394 -5.37 -8.21 -8.88
N TYR A 395 -4.52 -9.00 -9.54
CA TYR A 395 -3.44 -8.44 -10.32
C TYR A 395 -3.94 -7.85 -11.64
N GLY A 396 -5.09 -8.28 -12.17
CA GLY A 396 -5.71 -7.64 -13.34
C GLY A 396 -6.23 -6.21 -13.11
N TRP A 397 -6.03 -5.61 -11.93
CA TRP A 397 -6.65 -4.35 -11.52
C TRP A 397 -5.76 -3.12 -11.68
N GLY A 398 -4.55 -3.27 -12.24
CA GLY A 398 -3.63 -2.14 -12.40
C GLY A 398 -4.27 -0.98 -13.18
N GLU A 399 -5.05 -1.29 -14.20
CA GLU A 399 -5.72 -0.30 -15.05
C GLU A 399 -6.73 0.58 -14.28
N VAL A 400 -7.34 0.06 -13.21
CA VAL A 400 -8.26 0.82 -12.34
C VAL A 400 -7.52 1.95 -11.61
N TRP A 401 -6.24 1.76 -11.30
CA TRP A 401 -5.43 2.72 -10.58
C TRP A 401 -4.81 3.80 -11.47
N ILE A 402 -4.83 3.64 -12.80
CA ILE A 402 -4.37 4.66 -13.74
C ILE A 402 -5.17 5.97 -13.62
N PRO A 403 -6.52 5.97 -13.67
CA PRO A 403 -7.31 7.18 -13.39
C PRO A 403 -6.97 7.83 -12.04
N TRP A 404 -6.75 7.03 -11.00
CA TRP A 404 -6.35 7.54 -9.69
C TRP A 404 -5.03 8.30 -9.75
N LEU A 405 -3.99 7.73 -10.38
CA LEU A 405 -2.69 8.38 -10.54
C LEU A 405 -2.81 9.70 -11.32
N ILE A 406 -3.58 9.72 -12.42
CA ILE A 406 -3.82 10.92 -13.23
C ILE A 406 -4.54 12.01 -12.40
N MET A 407 -5.54 11.63 -11.60
CA MET A 407 -6.26 12.53 -10.72
C MET A 407 -5.37 13.12 -9.63
N VAL A 408 -4.52 12.29 -8.99
CA VAL A 408 -3.56 12.76 -7.98
C VAL A 408 -2.56 13.73 -8.60
N CYS A 409 -2.08 13.47 -9.82
CA CYS A 409 -1.19 14.40 -10.55
C CYS A 409 -1.86 15.77 -10.76
N GLY A 410 -3.10 15.79 -11.26
CA GLY A 410 -3.85 17.05 -11.44
C GLY A 410 -4.08 17.79 -10.12
N PHE A 411 -4.37 17.06 -9.04
CA PHE A 411 -4.51 17.60 -7.70
C PHE A 411 -3.23 18.25 -7.18
N MET A 412 -2.10 17.53 -7.21
CA MET A 412 -0.83 18.03 -6.66
C MET A 412 -0.32 19.26 -7.41
N LEU A 413 -0.36 19.22 -8.75
CA LEU A 413 0.05 20.35 -9.58
C LEU A 413 -0.80 21.58 -9.29
N PHE A 414 -2.13 21.44 -9.28
CA PHE A 414 -2.99 22.60 -9.04
C PHE A 414 -2.96 23.10 -7.59
N ALA A 415 -2.87 22.21 -6.61
CA ALA A 415 -2.72 22.59 -5.20
C ALA A 415 -1.44 23.41 -4.97
N SER A 416 -0.35 23.06 -5.66
CA SER A 416 0.90 23.85 -5.60
C SER A 416 0.75 25.22 -6.29
N GLU A 417 0.11 25.26 -7.46
CA GLU A 417 -0.14 26.47 -8.23
C GLU A 417 -1.11 27.44 -7.54
N LEU A 418 -2.01 26.93 -6.69
CA LEU A 418 -2.87 27.74 -5.81
C LEU A 418 -2.12 28.34 -4.62
N ARG A 419 -0.95 27.80 -4.25
CA ARG A 419 -0.12 28.32 -3.14
C ARG A 419 0.77 29.48 -3.56
N ILE A 420 1.25 29.50 -4.81
CA ILE A 420 2.06 30.63 -5.30
C ILE A 420 1.20 31.88 -5.22
N SER A 421 1.61 32.83 -4.38
CA SER A 421 0.99 34.15 -4.35
C SER A 421 1.15 34.79 -5.74
N ALA A 422 0.16 35.55 -6.21
CA ALA A 422 0.21 36.17 -7.54
C ALA A 422 1.40 37.14 -7.75
N THR A 423 2.21 37.36 -6.72
CA THR A 423 3.32 38.32 -6.66
C THR A 423 4.71 37.70 -6.68
N GLU A 424 4.85 36.38 -6.55
CA GLU A 424 6.17 35.72 -6.60
C GLU A 424 6.43 35.10 -7.98
N GLU A 425 7.51 35.52 -8.63
CA GLU A 425 8.03 34.84 -9.83
C GLU A 425 8.44 33.43 -9.45
N GLU A 426 7.80 32.44 -10.07
CA GLU A 426 8.10 31.03 -9.87
C GLU A 426 9.50 30.70 -10.42
N THR A 427 10.40 30.24 -9.56
CA THR A 427 11.72 29.78 -10.02
C THR A 427 11.62 28.39 -10.66
N ILE A 428 12.54 28.06 -11.56
CA ILE A 428 12.63 26.70 -12.15
C ILE A 428 12.81 25.64 -11.06
N SER A 429 13.49 25.98 -9.96
CA SER A 429 13.64 25.11 -8.79
C SER A 429 12.30 24.84 -8.12
N ASP A 430 11.46 25.85 -7.94
CA ASP A 430 10.13 25.67 -7.35
C ASP A 430 9.24 24.79 -8.24
N TYR A 431 9.36 24.91 -9.56
CA TYR A 431 8.67 24.03 -10.50
C TYR A 431 9.18 22.59 -10.41
N GLN A 432 10.50 22.39 -10.32
CA GLN A 432 11.13 21.07 -10.17
C GLN A 432 10.76 20.39 -8.85
N GLN A 433 10.72 21.14 -7.73
CA GLN A 433 10.30 20.64 -6.42
C GLN A 433 8.80 20.28 -6.35
N ARG A 434 7.98 20.75 -7.31
CA ARG A 434 6.56 20.37 -7.41
C ARG A 434 6.29 19.18 -8.32
N CYS A 435 7.24 18.85 -9.19
CA CYS A 435 7.22 17.70 -10.09
C CYS A 435 8.24 16.61 -9.72
N PRO A 436 8.55 16.32 -8.43
CA PRO A 436 9.62 15.37 -8.10
C PRO A 436 9.23 13.95 -8.50
N SER A 437 7.95 13.59 -8.37
CA SER A 437 7.40 12.34 -8.88
C SER A 437 7.60 12.22 -10.40
N THR A 438 7.32 13.29 -11.14
CA THR A 438 7.53 13.35 -12.59
C THR A 438 9.00 13.14 -12.95
N PHE A 439 9.93 13.87 -12.34
CA PHE A 439 11.36 13.71 -12.61
C PHE A 439 11.90 12.33 -12.22
N PHE A 440 11.27 11.63 -11.29
CA PHE A 440 11.67 10.27 -10.90
C PHE A 440 11.11 9.19 -11.85
N PHE A 441 9.88 9.37 -12.34
CA PHE A 441 9.23 8.38 -13.20
C PHE A 441 9.83 8.34 -14.61
N TYR A 442 10.27 9.46 -15.20
CA TYR A 442 10.82 9.46 -16.56
C TYR A 442 12.11 8.66 -16.72
N PRO A 443 13.14 8.81 -15.86
CA PRO A 443 14.35 7.98 -15.94
C PRO A 443 14.06 6.50 -15.73
N LEU A 444 13.18 6.15 -14.78
CA LEU A 444 12.78 4.76 -14.55
C LEU A 444 11.99 4.18 -15.72
N TYR A 445 11.11 4.98 -16.32
CA TYR A 445 10.38 4.61 -17.54
C TYR A 445 11.34 4.42 -18.71
N ALA A 446 12.26 5.36 -18.95
CA ALA A 446 13.25 5.27 -20.01
C ALA A 446 14.16 4.04 -19.84
N LEU A 447 14.58 3.74 -18.61
CA LEU A 447 15.34 2.54 -18.29
C LEU A 447 14.51 1.27 -18.53
N GLY A 448 13.25 1.25 -18.07
CA GLY A 448 12.34 0.14 -18.31
C GLY A 448 12.09 -0.10 -19.79
N LEU A 449 11.87 0.96 -20.58
CA LEU A 449 11.70 0.91 -22.02
C LEU A 449 12.95 0.35 -22.71
N PHE A 450 14.14 0.79 -22.29
CA PHE A 450 15.41 0.26 -22.79
C PHE A 450 15.56 -1.23 -22.48
N ILE A 451 15.27 -1.66 -21.24
CA ILE A 451 15.33 -3.08 -20.84
C ILE A 451 14.33 -3.91 -21.65
N SER A 452 13.07 -3.46 -21.78
CA SER A 452 12.05 -4.13 -22.59
C SER A 452 12.48 -4.25 -24.06
N PHE A 453 13.07 -3.20 -24.63
CA PHE A 453 13.58 -3.20 -26.00
C PHE A 453 14.73 -4.19 -26.18
N VAL A 454 15.71 -4.18 -25.28
CA VAL A 454 16.84 -5.11 -25.29
C VAL A 454 16.35 -6.56 -25.15
N SER A 455 15.44 -6.82 -24.21
CA SER A 455 14.84 -8.15 -24.00
C SER A 455 14.12 -8.65 -25.25
N ALA A 456 13.26 -7.82 -25.84
CA ALA A 456 12.54 -8.17 -27.05
C ALA A 456 13.47 -8.39 -28.27
N LYS A 457 14.58 -7.66 -28.36
CA LYS A 457 15.63 -7.93 -29.35
C LYS A 457 16.35 -9.25 -29.11
N PHE A 458 16.66 -9.60 -27.85
CA PHE A 458 17.24 -10.90 -27.50
C PHE A 458 16.30 -12.08 -27.80
N GLU A 459 14.99 -11.87 -27.70
CA GLU A 459 13.97 -12.86 -28.08
C GLU A 459 13.72 -12.97 -29.58
N GLY A 460 14.43 -12.18 -30.42
CA GLY A 460 14.26 -12.19 -31.87
C GLY A 460 12.96 -11.54 -32.35
N ARG A 461 12.32 -10.68 -31.55
CA ARG A 461 11.16 -9.90 -32.00
C ARG A 461 11.63 -8.74 -32.89
N ASP A 462 11.09 -8.63 -34.09
CA ASP A 462 11.32 -7.50 -34.99
C ASP A 462 10.56 -6.26 -34.52
N LEU A 463 11.11 -5.60 -33.50
CA LEU A 463 10.62 -4.29 -33.05
C LEU A 463 11.00 -3.21 -34.05
N ASN A 464 9.99 -2.45 -34.49
CA ASN A 464 10.15 -1.28 -35.34
C ASN A 464 10.82 -0.15 -34.53
N ALA A 465 11.84 0.50 -35.09
CA ALA A 465 12.47 1.68 -34.49
C ALA A 465 11.45 2.80 -34.23
N VAL A 466 10.38 2.88 -35.04
CA VAL A 466 9.26 3.80 -34.84
C VAL A 466 8.58 3.58 -33.49
N THR A 467 8.42 2.33 -33.03
CA THR A 467 7.81 2.02 -31.74
C THR A 467 8.67 2.53 -30.58
N LEU A 468 9.98 2.30 -30.65
CA LEU A 468 10.91 2.78 -29.62
C LEU A 468 10.93 4.31 -29.57
N VAL A 469 11.02 4.98 -30.73
CA VAL A 469 10.97 6.45 -30.81
C VAL A 469 9.64 6.95 -30.27
N ALA A 470 8.52 6.39 -30.70
CA ALA A 470 7.21 6.83 -30.24
C ALA A 470 7.03 6.61 -28.73
N GLN A 471 7.52 5.52 -28.15
CA GLN A 471 7.48 5.31 -26.70
C GLN A 471 8.45 6.22 -25.94
N ALA A 472 9.65 6.47 -26.47
CA ALA A 472 10.62 7.38 -25.86
C ALA A 472 10.13 8.84 -25.81
N PHE A 473 9.36 9.27 -26.83
CA PHE A 473 8.73 10.59 -26.87
C PHE A 473 7.34 10.64 -26.23
N LEU A 474 6.91 9.55 -25.57
CA LEU A 474 5.60 9.43 -24.96
C LEU A 474 4.44 9.74 -25.92
N VAL A 475 4.51 9.22 -27.14
CA VAL A 475 3.45 9.37 -28.15
C VAL A 475 2.64 8.08 -28.36
N GLN A 476 2.87 7.03 -27.55
CA GLN A 476 2.29 5.71 -27.78
C GLN A 476 0.77 5.63 -27.69
N SER A 477 0.13 6.49 -26.89
CA SER A 477 -1.33 6.56 -26.78
C SER A 477 -1.99 7.26 -27.98
N TRP A 478 -1.21 7.94 -28.82
CA TRP A 478 -1.70 8.72 -29.97
C TRP A 478 -1.65 7.94 -31.28
N VAL A 479 -0.84 6.88 -31.33
CA VAL A 479 -0.65 6.06 -32.52
C VAL A 479 -1.18 4.65 -32.24
N PRO A 480 -2.33 4.26 -32.83
CA PRO A 480 -2.89 2.94 -32.66
C PRO A 480 -1.85 1.83 -32.97
N GLY A 481 -1.77 0.83 -32.10
CA GLY A 481 -0.84 -0.31 -32.23
C GLY A 481 0.60 -0.08 -31.77
N VAL A 482 0.97 1.15 -31.40
CA VAL A 482 2.30 1.45 -30.80
C VAL A 482 2.31 1.22 -29.29
N GLY A 483 1.18 1.44 -28.61
CA GLY A 483 1.03 1.16 -27.17
C GLY A 483 1.40 -0.27 -26.81
N ASP A 484 0.90 -1.24 -27.58
CA ASP A 484 0.85 -2.65 -27.17
C ASP A 484 2.18 -3.42 -27.24
N GLN A 485 3.28 -2.81 -27.70
CA GLN A 485 4.47 -3.56 -28.13
C GLN A 485 5.59 -3.71 -27.10
N LEU A 486 5.85 -2.68 -26.29
CA LEU A 486 7.06 -2.61 -25.45
C LEU A 486 6.74 -2.40 -23.98
N GLN A 487 5.97 -1.35 -23.66
CA GLN A 487 5.41 -1.09 -22.33
C GLN A 487 3.94 -0.66 -22.45
N PRO A 488 3.00 -1.60 -22.66
CA PRO A 488 1.59 -1.31 -22.88
C PRO A 488 1.03 -0.39 -21.79
N GLN A 489 1.23 -0.71 -20.52
CA GLN A 489 0.63 0.02 -19.40
C GLN A 489 1.18 1.44 -19.18
N CYS A 490 2.26 1.85 -19.84
CA CYS A 490 2.80 3.19 -19.71
C CYS A 490 2.17 4.20 -20.70
N TRP A 491 1.13 3.82 -21.43
CA TRP A 491 0.39 4.72 -22.32
C TRP A 491 -0.15 5.97 -21.59
N PHE A 492 -0.43 5.89 -20.28
CA PHE A 492 -0.92 7.04 -19.51
C PHE A 492 0.12 8.17 -19.38
N LEU A 493 1.42 7.88 -19.48
CA LEU A 493 2.47 8.90 -19.46
C LEU A 493 2.35 9.85 -20.67
N SER A 494 1.97 9.29 -21.84
CA SER A 494 1.65 10.07 -23.04
C SER A 494 0.48 11.01 -22.85
N CYS A 495 -0.46 10.64 -21.97
CA CYS A 495 -1.60 11.49 -21.62
C CYS A 495 -1.14 12.66 -20.74
N LEU A 496 -0.33 12.38 -19.72
CA LEU A 496 0.17 13.38 -18.79
C LEU A 496 1.00 14.47 -19.48
N ALA A 497 1.80 14.13 -20.50
CA ALA A 497 2.59 15.10 -21.26
C ALA A 497 1.70 16.20 -21.87
N LEU A 498 0.59 15.84 -22.53
CA LEU A 498 -0.36 16.83 -23.05
C LEU A 498 -1.01 17.64 -21.93
N TYR A 499 -1.38 16.99 -20.83
CA TYR A 499 -2.03 17.68 -19.72
C TYR A 499 -1.13 18.72 -19.08
N TRP A 500 0.17 18.46 -18.99
CA TRP A 500 1.13 19.43 -18.47
C TRP A 500 1.33 20.62 -19.41
N ILE A 501 1.32 20.40 -20.73
CA ILE A 501 1.36 21.49 -21.72
C ILE A 501 0.13 22.40 -21.54
N LEU A 502 -1.07 21.80 -21.35
CA LEU A 502 -2.31 22.55 -21.19
C LEU A 502 -2.50 23.09 -19.75
N PHE A 503 -1.74 22.59 -18.77
CA PHE A 503 -1.97 22.82 -17.34
C PHE A 503 -2.02 24.30 -16.99
N LYS A 504 -1.04 25.11 -17.41
CA LYS A 504 -0.99 26.54 -17.06
C LYS A 504 -2.21 27.32 -17.57
N PHE A 505 -2.66 27.04 -18.79
CA PHE A 505 -3.85 27.69 -19.37
C PHE A 505 -5.13 27.31 -18.61
N ILE A 506 -5.28 26.03 -18.30
CA ILE A 506 -6.44 25.50 -17.56
C ILE A 506 -6.42 26.01 -16.11
N ALA A 507 -5.25 26.02 -15.47
CA ALA A 507 -5.06 26.46 -14.10
C ALA A 507 -5.46 27.93 -13.93
N GLN A 508 -5.10 28.82 -14.85
CA GLN A 508 -5.53 30.22 -14.83
C GLN A 508 -7.05 30.37 -14.87
N SER A 509 -7.72 29.54 -15.67
CA SER A 509 -9.19 29.52 -15.74
C SER A 509 -9.78 28.99 -14.42
N PHE A 510 -9.22 27.91 -13.87
CA PHE A 510 -9.72 27.26 -12.66
C PHE A 510 -9.49 28.08 -11.39
N LYS A 511 -8.45 28.91 -11.33
CA LYS A 511 -8.18 29.83 -10.20
C LYS A 511 -9.36 30.75 -9.92
N ARG A 512 -10.11 31.14 -10.97
CA ARG A 512 -11.24 32.09 -10.90
C ARG A 512 -12.56 31.45 -10.53
N LEU A 513 -12.63 30.12 -10.43
CA LEU A 513 -13.87 29.43 -10.10
C LEU A 513 -14.27 29.68 -8.64
N ASN A 514 -15.55 29.94 -8.42
CA ASN A 514 -16.15 29.93 -7.09
C ASN A 514 -16.59 28.51 -6.68
N LEU A 515 -17.12 28.37 -5.45
CA LEU A 515 -17.47 27.06 -4.88
C LEU A 515 -18.53 26.33 -5.73
N LEU A 516 -19.60 27.04 -6.09
CA LEU A 516 -20.69 26.47 -6.89
C LEU A 516 -20.22 26.03 -8.27
N GLN A 517 -19.46 26.88 -8.96
CA GLN A 517 -18.87 26.57 -10.27
C GLN A 517 -17.94 25.36 -10.21
N THR A 518 -17.12 25.27 -9.14
CA THR A 518 -16.22 24.14 -8.92
C THR A 518 -17.01 22.84 -8.77
N ILE A 519 -18.05 22.84 -7.92
CA ILE A 519 -18.90 21.66 -7.70
C ILE A 519 -19.65 21.27 -8.98
N CYS A 520 -20.27 22.22 -9.68
CA CYS A 520 -20.98 21.95 -10.93
C CYS A 520 -20.05 21.34 -11.98
N LEU A 521 -18.85 21.88 -12.14
CA LEU A 521 -17.88 21.38 -13.12
C LEU A 521 -17.37 19.98 -12.73
N MET A 522 -17.10 19.72 -11.45
CA MET A 522 -16.74 18.37 -10.98
C MET A 522 -17.83 17.34 -11.31
N LEU A 523 -19.10 17.69 -11.06
CA LEU A 523 -20.24 16.82 -11.38
C LEU A 523 -20.37 16.60 -12.89
N SER A 524 -20.20 17.64 -13.71
CA SER A 524 -20.20 17.51 -15.16
C SER A 524 -19.10 16.57 -15.65
N LEU A 525 -17.89 16.65 -15.10
CA LEU A 525 -16.78 15.77 -15.47
C LEU A 525 -16.98 14.33 -14.98
N LEU A 526 -17.58 14.12 -13.81
CA LEU A 526 -17.97 12.79 -13.32
C LEU A 526 -19.08 12.15 -14.17
N LEU A 527 -19.97 12.97 -14.74
CA LEU A 527 -21.05 12.50 -15.60
C LEU A 527 -20.62 12.29 -17.06
N LEU A 528 -19.54 12.94 -17.52
CA LEU A 528 -19.06 12.90 -18.91
C LEU A 528 -18.82 11.49 -19.48
N PRO A 529 -18.30 10.49 -18.72
CA PRO A 529 -18.13 9.14 -19.25
C PRO A 529 -19.45 8.44 -19.57
N TRP A 530 -20.56 8.80 -18.92
CA TRP A 530 -21.82 8.08 -19.03
C TRP A 530 -22.51 8.24 -20.39
N PRO A 531 -22.61 9.45 -20.99
CA PRO A 531 -23.09 9.59 -22.37
C PRO A 531 -22.25 8.81 -23.39
N LEU A 532 -20.92 8.81 -23.24
CA LEU A 532 -20.02 8.06 -24.13
C LEU A 532 -20.25 6.55 -24.00
N MET A 533 -20.44 6.05 -22.78
CA MET A 533 -20.78 4.65 -22.53
C MET A 533 -22.17 4.28 -23.06
N ALA A 534 -23.18 5.13 -22.81
CA ALA A 534 -24.53 4.90 -23.31
C ALA A 534 -24.56 4.88 -24.85
N TRP A 535 -23.77 5.75 -25.48
CA TRP A 535 -23.58 5.77 -26.93
C TRP A 535 -22.87 4.50 -27.42
N ALA A 536 -21.75 4.12 -26.82
CA ALA A 536 -21.01 2.91 -27.19
C ALA A 536 -21.87 1.64 -27.02
N TRP A 537 -22.63 1.56 -25.93
CA TRP A 537 -23.54 0.44 -25.67
C TRP A 537 -24.70 0.40 -26.66
N GLY A 538 -25.33 1.55 -26.94
CA GLY A 538 -26.37 1.66 -27.94
C GLY A 538 -25.87 1.29 -29.34
N HIS A 539 -24.65 1.69 -29.69
CA HIS A 539 -24.04 1.38 -30.97
C HIS A 539 -23.73 -0.12 -31.11
N ARG A 540 -23.20 -0.74 -30.05
CA ARG A 540 -22.93 -2.19 -29.97
C ARG A 540 -24.20 -3.03 -30.11
N ARG A 541 -25.34 -2.55 -29.60
CA ARG A 541 -26.65 -3.20 -29.79
C ARG A 541 -27.23 -3.02 -31.19
N ALA A 542 -26.97 -1.87 -31.82
CA ALA A 542 -27.57 -1.53 -33.10
C ALA A 542 -26.87 -2.20 -34.30
N HIS A 543 -25.59 -2.59 -34.19
CA HIS A 543 -24.82 -3.14 -35.30
C HIS A 543 -24.03 -4.38 -34.87
N SER A 544 -24.65 -5.56 -34.93
CA SER A 544 -24.01 -6.86 -34.66
C SER A 544 -22.89 -7.22 -35.64
N ASP A 545 -22.90 -6.60 -36.83
CA ASP A 545 -22.04 -6.98 -37.95
C ASP A 545 -20.82 -6.04 -38.13
N LEU A 546 -20.75 -4.95 -37.35
CA LEU A 546 -19.62 -3.99 -37.31
C LEU A 546 -18.75 -4.17 -36.06
N THR A 547 -18.74 -5.39 -35.51
CA THR A 547 -18.08 -5.74 -34.25
C THR A 547 -16.60 -5.35 -34.24
N ASP A 548 -15.85 -5.60 -35.32
CA ASP A 548 -14.41 -5.31 -35.34
C ASP A 548 -14.09 -3.81 -35.36
N LEU A 549 -14.84 -2.99 -36.12
CA LEU A 549 -14.58 -1.54 -36.15
C LEU A 549 -15.01 -0.86 -34.86
N ALA A 550 -16.15 -1.27 -34.29
CA ALA A 550 -16.63 -0.74 -33.01
C ALA A 550 -15.77 -1.20 -31.83
N LEU A 551 -15.24 -2.42 -31.84
CA LEU A 551 -14.27 -2.91 -30.86
C LEU A 551 -12.94 -2.17 -30.97
N ASN A 552 -12.42 -1.94 -32.19
CA ASN A 552 -11.17 -1.22 -32.41
C ASN A 552 -11.28 0.28 -32.09
N LEU A 553 -12.43 0.91 -32.37
CA LEU A 553 -12.69 2.28 -31.94
C LEU A 553 -12.89 2.35 -30.41
N GLY A 554 -13.56 1.36 -29.81
CA GLY A 554 -13.73 1.27 -28.36
C GLY A 554 -12.40 1.14 -27.62
N SER A 555 -11.56 0.18 -28.02
CA SER A 555 -10.24 -0.05 -27.42
C SER A 555 -9.28 1.12 -27.68
N GLY A 556 -9.33 1.73 -28.87
CA GLY A 556 -8.56 2.92 -29.18
C GLY A 556 -8.94 4.13 -28.30
N TRP A 557 -10.23 4.31 -28.00
CA TRP A 557 -10.70 5.38 -27.13
C TRP A 557 -10.37 5.14 -25.66
N GLU A 558 -10.34 3.88 -25.20
CA GLU A 558 -9.99 3.55 -23.81
C GLU A 558 -8.57 3.96 -23.44
N HIS A 559 -7.66 4.00 -24.40
CA HIS A 559 -6.25 4.36 -24.23
C HIS A 559 -5.93 5.76 -24.78
N HIS A 560 -6.94 6.51 -25.25
CA HIS A 560 -6.73 7.81 -25.85
C HIS A 560 -6.52 8.90 -24.78
N PRO A 561 -5.57 9.84 -24.96
CA PRO A 561 -5.32 10.93 -24.02
C PRO A 561 -6.50 11.83 -23.73
N ILE A 562 -7.40 12.01 -24.68
CA ILE A 562 -8.61 12.82 -24.43
C ILE A 562 -9.49 12.15 -23.37
N SER A 563 -9.48 10.82 -23.29
CA SER A 563 -10.34 10.05 -22.39
C SER A 563 -10.00 10.22 -20.93
N TYR A 564 -8.78 10.64 -20.55
CA TYR A 564 -8.41 10.86 -19.13
C TYR A 564 -8.23 12.35 -18.78
N LEU A 565 -8.43 13.26 -19.74
CA LEU A 565 -8.33 14.70 -19.48
C LEU A 565 -9.33 15.09 -18.39
N HIS A 566 -10.55 14.57 -18.45
CA HIS A 566 -11.57 14.83 -17.44
C HIS A 566 -11.16 14.37 -16.02
N VAL A 567 -10.39 13.28 -15.91
CA VAL A 567 -9.87 12.76 -14.63
C VAL A 567 -8.78 13.68 -14.06
N PHE A 568 -7.87 14.15 -14.92
CA PHE A 568 -6.86 15.13 -14.54
C PHE A 568 -7.51 16.44 -14.06
N LEU A 569 -8.49 16.95 -14.81
CA LEU A 569 -9.26 18.14 -14.46
C LEU A 569 -10.02 17.98 -13.14
N LEU A 570 -10.57 16.78 -12.88
CA LEU A 570 -11.24 16.47 -11.63
C LEU A 570 -10.30 16.56 -10.43
N GLY A 571 -9.05 16.12 -10.58
CA GLY A 571 -7.98 16.33 -9.60
C GLY A 571 -7.72 17.80 -9.33
N MET A 572 -7.60 18.62 -10.39
CA MET A 572 -7.41 20.08 -10.25
C MET A 572 -8.59 20.73 -9.52
N LEU A 573 -9.82 20.35 -9.87
CA LEU A 573 -11.01 20.90 -9.21
C LEU A 573 -11.14 20.46 -7.76
N LEU A 574 -10.67 19.26 -7.42
CA LEU A 574 -10.62 18.81 -6.03
C LEU A 574 -9.65 19.67 -5.20
N ALA A 575 -8.51 20.05 -5.76
CA ALA A 575 -7.60 21.02 -5.13
C ALA A 575 -8.24 22.41 -4.98
N LYS A 576 -9.02 22.86 -5.97
CA LYS A 576 -9.80 24.10 -5.87
C LYS A 576 -10.86 24.02 -4.78
N LEU A 577 -11.61 22.92 -4.74
CA LEU A 577 -12.66 22.67 -3.76
C LEU A 577 -12.08 22.74 -2.34
N ARG A 578 -10.94 22.08 -2.12
CA ARG A 578 -10.20 22.15 -0.85
C ARG A 578 -9.84 23.58 -0.46
N GLN A 579 -9.28 24.38 -1.38
CA GLN A 579 -8.93 25.78 -1.12
C GLN A 579 -10.16 26.60 -0.71
N LEU A 580 -11.31 26.37 -1.36
CA LEU A 580 -12.54 27.12 -1.11
C LEU A 580 -13.27 26.68 0.18
N LEU A 581 -13.15 25.40 0.56
CA LEU A 581 -13.76 24.88 1.79
C LEU A 581 -12.93 25.19 3.04
N ASP A 582 -11.63 25.43 2.91
CA ASP A 582 -10.73 25.64 4.05
C ASP A 582 -11.12 26.86 4.92
N PRO A 583 -11.41 28.05 4.37
CA PRO A 583 -11.88 29.19 5.17
C PRO A 583 -13.24 28.91 5.85
N LEU A 584 -14.17 28.26 5.14
CA LEU A 584 -15.49 27.90 5.69
C LEU A 584 -15.37 26.94 6.88
N ALA A 585 -14.44 26.00 6.79
CA ALA A 585 -14.15 25.06 7.87
C ALA A 585 -13.45 25.73 9.07
N ALA A 586 -12.55 26.69 8.80
CA ALA A 586 -11.86 27.47 9.82
C ALA A 586 -12.82 28.36 10.62
N ASP A 587 -13.76 29.04 9.94
CA ASP A 587 -14.75 29.94 10.57
C ASP A 587 -15.66 29.20 11.56
N LEU A 588 -15.89 27.90 11.36
CA LEU A 588 -16.67 27.04 12.27
C LEU A 588 -15.83 26.48 13.44
N GLY A 589 -14.50 26.57 13.39
CA GLY A 589 -13.56 25.88 14.28
C GLY A 589 -13.03 26.69 15.46
N ASP A 590 -13.18 28.01 15.49
CA ASP A 590 -12.54 28.89 16.51
C ASP A 590 -13.16 28.81 17.93
N ALA A 591 -14.22 28.02 18.14
CA ALA A 591 -14.75 27.71 19.46
C ALA A 591 -14.04 26.48 20.06
N GLY A 592 -12.97 26.72 20.82
CA GLY A 592 -11.94 25.79 21.32
C GLY A 592 -12.30 24.48 22.05
N GLU A 593 -13.52 23.97 21.96
CA GLU A 593 -13.91 22.60 22.37
C GLU A 593 -14.79 21.87 21.34
N ALA A 594 -15.26 22.56 20.29
CA ALA A 594 -16.21 22.00 19.32
C ALA A 594 -15.55 21.36 18.07
N SER A 595 -14.22 21.25 18.02
CA SER A 595 -13.49 20.76 16.83
C SER A 595 -13.94 19.34 16.39
N SER A 596 -14.26 18.45 17.32
CA SER A 596 -14.75 17.09 17.02
C SER A 596 -16.17 17.06 16.45
N ARG A 597 -16.94 18.14 16.60
CA ARG A 597 -18.29 18.29 16.03
C ARG A 597 -18.31 19.09 14.73
N ASN A 598 -17.16 19.56 14.26
CA ASN A 598 -17.10 20.27 12.99
C ASN A 598 -17.51 19.28 11.86
N PRO A 599 -18.59 19.57 11.11
CA PRO A 599 -19.11 18.66 10.10
C PRO A 599 -18.09 18.37 8.99
N TYR A 600 -17.14 19.28 8.74
CA TYR A 600 -16.06 19.07 7.78
C TYR A 600 -15.00 18.08 8.30
N VAL A 601 -14.75 18.04 9.62
CA VAL A 601 -13.89 17.01 10.24
C VAL A 601 -14.56 15.64 10.13
N ILE A 602 -15.85 15.55 10.49
CA ILE A 602 -16.60 14.29 10.40
C ILE A 602 -16.68 13.82 8.93
N GLY A 603 -17.01 14.73 8.02
CA GLY A 603 -17.05 14.45 6.59
C GLY A 603 -15.73 13.90 6.08
N SER A 604 -14.62 14.61 6.32
CA SER A 604 -13.29 14.18 5.86
C SER A 604 -12.82 12.84 6.47
N GLN A 605 -13.26 12.49 7.68
CA GLN A 605 -13.01 11.16 8.28
C GLN A 605 -13.74 10.02 7.57
N VAL A 606 -14.92 10.27 7.00
CA VAL A 606 -15.76 9.24 6.36
C VAL A 606 -15.46 9.08 4.87
N LEU A 607 -15.04 10.15 4.17
CA LEU A 607 -14.87 10.13 2.71
C LEU A 607 -13.91 9.04 2.23
N ALA A 608 -12.72 8.91 2.83
CA ALA A 608 -11.75 7.89 2.39
C ALA A 608 -12.21 6.45 2.67
N PRO A 609 -12.66 6.08 3.88
CA PRO A 609 -13.26 4.76 4.14
C PRO A 609 -14.43 4.43 3.20
N LEU A 610 -15.32 5.39 2.95
CA LEU A 610 -16.47 5.21 2.06
C LEU A 610 -16.02 4.97 0.62
N GLY A 611 -15.01 5.71 0.17
CA GLY A 611 -14.37 5.51 -1.13
C GLY A 611 -13.76 4.11 -1.28
N TYR A 612 -12.95 3.67 -0.31
CA TYR A 612 -12.37 2.32 -0.32
C TYR A 612 -13.44 1.23 -0.28
N LEU A 613 -14.45 1.35 0.59
CA LEU A 613 -15.57 0.41 0.64
C LEU A 613 -16.29 0.34 -0.70
N GLY A 614 -16.57 1.48 -1.33
CA GLY A 614 -17.26 1.51 -2.61
C GLY A 614 -16.47 0.85 -3.74
N LEU A 615 -15.15 1.05 -3.78
CA LEU A 615 -14.27 0.32 -4.70
C LEU A 615 -14.33 -1.20 -4.45
N LEU A 616 -14.22 -1.63 -3.19
CA LEU A 616 -14.27 -3.05 -2.82
C LEU A 616 -15.65 -3.68 -3.12
N LEU A 617 -16.74 -2.95 -2.91
CA LEU A 617 -18.09 -3.43 -3.20
C LEU A 617 -18.31 -3.58 -4.72
N ILE A 618 -17.92 -2.58 -5.52
CA ILE A 618 -17.99 -2.71 -6.98
C ILE A 618 -17.11 -3.87 -7.45
N GLN A 619 -15.96 -4.07 -6.82
CA GLN A 619 -15.06 -5.17 -7.11
C GLN A 619 -15.65 -6.55 -6.81
N SER A 620 -16.36 -6.68 -5.70
CA SER A 620 -17.04 -7.94 -5.36
C SER A 620 -18.13 -8.32 -6.37
N LEU A 621 -18.60 -7.36 -7.17
CA LEU A 621 -19.62 -7.57 -8.19
C LEU A 621 -18.93 -7.76 -9.56
N GLN A 622 -18.41 -8.96 -9.83
CA GLN A 622 -17.66 -9.31 -11.07
C GLN A 622 -18.32 -8.83 -12.38
N ALA A 623 -19.65 -8.73 -12.43
CA ALA A 623 -20.39 -8.24 -13.60
C ALA A 623 -20.20 -6.73 -13.91
N PHE A 624 -19.63 -5.96 -12.98
CA PHE A 624 -19.54 -4.50 -13.05
C PHE A 624 -18.12 -3.97 -13.23
N ALA A 625 -17.10 -4.84 -13.35
CA ALA A 625 -15.72 -4.44 -13.61
C ALA A 625 -15.55 -3.61 -14.91
N LEU A 626 -16.49 -3.74 -15.85
CA LEU A 626 -16.54 -2.96 -17.10
C LEU A 626 -17.11 -1.54 -16.93
N LEU A 627 -17.73 -1.22 -15.79
CA LEU A 627 -18.33 0.09 -15.55
C LEU A 627 -17.27 1.02 -14.93
N LYS A 628 -17.25 2.29 -15.37
CA LYS A 628 -16.35 3.34 -14.86
C LYS A 628 -16.81 4.12 -13.59
N PRO A 629 -17.81 3.73 -12.75
CA PRO A 629 -18.19 4.49 -11.55
C PRO A 629 -17.10 4.51 -10.47
N LEU A 630 -15.99 3.80 -10.67
CA LEU A 630 -14.80 3.81 -9.81
C LEU A 630 -14.26 5.23 -9.59
N LEU A 631 -14.42 6.13 -10.58
CA LEU A 631 -13.91 7.50 -10.49
C LEU A 631 -14.54 8.29 -9.34
N LEU A 632 -15.83 8.07 -9.03
CA LEU A 632 -16.48 8.74 -7.89
C LEU A 632 -15.82 8.33 -6.57
N PHE A 633 -15.60 7.03 -6.38
CA PHE A 633 -15.00 6.50 -5.16
C PHE A 633 -13.53 6.91 -5.02
N GLN A 634 -12.81 6.98 -6.14
CA GLN A 634 -11.49 7.58 -6.18
C GLN A 634 -11.53 9.04 -5.71
N VAL A 635 -12.44 9.89 -6.20
CA VAL A 635 -12.55 11.27 -5.69
C VAL A 635 -12.75 11.30 -4.16
N LEU A 636 -13.58 10.41 -3.62
CA LEU A 636 -13.81 10.32 -2.17
C LEU A 636 -12.53 9.93 -1.40
N ILE A 637 -11.76 8.96 -1.91
CA ILE A 637 -10.47 8.57 -1.32
C ILE A 637 -9.52 9.77 -1.28
N LEU A 638 -9.36 10.48 -2.40
CA LEU A 638 -8.42 11.61 -2.47
C LEU A 638 -8.85 12.74 -1.56
N ALA A 639 -10.15 13.06 -1.53
CA ALA A 639 -10.71 14.08 -0.66
C ALA A 639 -10.46 13.78 0.83
N GLY A 640 -10.66 12.52 1.24
CA GLY A 640 -10.44 12.08 2.62
C GLY A 640 -8.97 11.99 3.02
N LEU A 641 -8.07 11.56 2.11
CA LEU A 641 -6.63 11.45 2.40
C LEU A 641 -5.94 12.82 2.50
N VAL A 642 -6.41 13.81 1.74
CA VAL A 642 -5.79 15.13 1.68
C VAL A 642 -6.21 16.04 2.85
N GLY A 643 -7.45 15.90 3.35
CA GLY A 643 -8.01 16.73 4.42
C GLY A 643 -8.12 18.23 4.08
N LEU A 644 -8.54 19.05 5.05
CA LEU A 644 -8.55 20.52 4.93
C LEU A 644 -7.41 21.11 5.79
N PRO A 645 -6.60 22.06 5.27
CA PRO A 645 -5.42 22.59 5.97
C PRO A 645 -5.66 23.17 7.38
N SER A 646 -6.80 23.83 7.57
CA SER A 646 -7.21 24.45 8.84
C SER A 646 -7.64 23.44 9.89
N LEU A 647 -7.98 22.21 9.48
CA LEU A 647 -8.50 21.15 10.34
C LEU A 647 -7.41 20.15 10.73
N PRO A 648 -7.59 19.40 11.84
CA PRO A 648 -6.77 18.22 12.11
C PRO A 648 -6.87 17.20 10.97
N LEU A 649 -5.77 16.48 10.70
CA LEU A 649 -5.77 15.39 9.73
C LEU A 649 -6.84 14.34 10.09
N PRO A 650 -7.66 13.88 9.13
CA PRO A 650 -8.54 12.74 9.33
C PRO A 650 -7.76 11.54 9.87
N PHE A 651 -8.35 10.75 10.77
CA PHE A 651 -7.64 9.62 11.40
C PHE A 651 -7.00 8.68 10.38
N THR A 652 -7.70 8.36 9.29
CA THR A 652 -7.17 7.56 8.18
C THR A 652 -5.95 8.23 7.55
N ALA A 653 -6.07 9.50 7.14
CA ALA A 653 -4.94 10.27 6.60
C ALA A 653 -3.76 10.36 7.57
N TYR A 654 -4.02 10.54 8.87
CA TYR A 654 -2.99 10.57 9.91
C TYR A 654 -2.31 9.21 10.08
N ALA A 655 -3.05 8.10 10.05
CA ALA A 655 -2.48 6.76 10.10
C ALA A 655 -1.61 6.48 8.87
N PHE A 656 -2.09 6.86 7.68
CA PHE A 656 -1.35 6.70 6.42
C PHE A 656 -0.14 7.64 6.31
N SER A 657 -0.19 8.85 6.89
CA SER A 657 0.94 9.78 6.84
C SER A 657 2.15 9.28 7.62
N LYS A 658 1.96 8.43 8.63
CA LYS A 658 3.07 7.74 9.33
C LYS A 658 3.79 6.71 8.46
N LEU A 659 3.21 6.35 7.32
CA LEU A 659 3.76 5.40 6.35
C LEU A 659 4.23 6.13 5.07
N ASN A 660 4.31 7.46 5.10
CA ASN A 660 4.58 8.29 3.93
C ASN A 660 6.08 8.45 3.65
N PHE A 661 6.73 7.38 3.21
CA PHE A 661 8.18 7.36 2.96
C PHE A 661 8.60 8.10 1.67
N LEU A 662 7.66 8.44 0.78
CA LEU A 662 7.96 9.13 -0.48
C LEU A 662 8.07 10.65 -0.32
N GLU A 663 7.36 11.26 0.65
CA GLU A 663 7.42 12.71 0.87
C GLU A 663 8.62 13.13 1.74
N ASP A 664 9.19 12.24 2.55
CA ASP A 664 10.42 12.51 3.32
C ASP A 664 11.68 12.52 2.43
N TRP A 665 11.54 12.26 1.12
CA TRP A 665 12.61 12.31 0.13
C TRP A 665 12.81 13.74 -0.38
N ASP A 666 13.40 14.61 0.46
CA ASP A 666 13.64 16.00 0.11
C ASP A 666 14.67 16.13 -1.05
N VAL A 667 14.20 16.60 -2.21
CA VAL A 667 14.97 16.74 -3.47
C VAL A 667 15.97 17.90 -3.40
N GLY A 668 15.85 18.78 -2.40
CA GLY A 668 16.75 19.93 -2.20
C GLY A 668 18.22 19.59 -1.96
N HIS A 669 18.61 18.31 -1.86
CA HIS A 669 20.00 17.87 -1.67
C HIS A 669 20.64 17.20 -2.90
N MET A 670 19.95 17.11 -4.05
CA MET A 670 20.52 16.55 -5.28
C MET A 670 21.27 17.57 -6.17
N GLN A 671 21.27 18.87 -5.84
CA GLN A 671 21.99 19.87 -6.62
C GLN A 671 23.36 20.22 -6.02
N VAL A 672 24.39 19.82 -6.78
CA VAL A 672 25.80 20.27 -6.79
C VAL A 672 26.73 19.62 -5.76
N GLY A 673 27.37 18.51 -6.16
CA GLY A 673 28.64 18.05 -5.57
C GLY A 673 28.85 16.54 -5.59
N GLU A 674 29.61 16.05 -6.57
CA GLU A 674 30.24 14.71 -6.70
C GLU A 674 29.35 13.52 -7.16
N VAL A 675 29.62 13.10 -8.41
CA VAL A 675 28.93 12.06 -9.21
C VAL A 675 29.56 10.67 -9.03
N GLU A 676 30.46 10.49 -8.05
CA GLU A 676 31.06 9.18 -7.78
C GLU A 676 30.31 8.50 -6.63
N HIS A 677 29.43 7.53 -6.94
CA HIS A 677 29.08 6.31 -6.16
C HIS A 677 27.59 5.93 -6.36
N GLY A 678 27.28 5.35 -7.52
CA GLY A 678 25.94 4.88 -7.90
C GLY A 678 25.46 3.56 -7.23
N GLU A 679 26.20 2.99 -6.28
CA GLU A 679 25.83 1.72 -5.62
C GLU A 679 25.02 1.90 -4.32
N LEU A 680 24.90 3.12 -3.78
CA LEU A 680 24.34 3.36 -2.44
C LEU A 680 22.80 3.59 -2.42
N GLU A 681 22.18 3.83 -3.57
CA GLU A 681 20.78 4.30 -3.65
C GLU A 681 19.76 3.15 -3.63
N THR A 682 20.08 2.01 -4.23
CA THR A 682 19.27 0.78 -4.12
C THR A 682 19.21 0.28 -2.68
N THR A 683 20.30 0.38 -1.91
CA THR A 683 20.34 -0.08 -0.50
C THR A 683 19.41 0.73 0.42
N ARG A 684 19.15 2.00 0.10
CA ARG A 684 18.24 2.89 0.87
C ARG A 684 16.77 2.54 0.67
N ALA A 685 16.36 2.20 -0.55
CA ALA A 685 15.00 1.69 -0.82
C ALA A 685 14.74 0.38 -0.05
N TRP A 686 15.74 -0.50 0.03
CA TRP A 686 15.65 -1.75 0.79
C TRP A 686 15.66 -1.55 2.32
N ALA A 687 16.39 -0.55 2.85
CA ALA A 687 16.42 -0.26 4.29
C ALA A 687 15.06 0.21 4.86
N VAL A 688 14.22 0.84 4.03
CA VAL A 688 12.86 1.26 4.39
C VAL A 688 11.88 0.07 4.34
N ALA A 689 12.01 -0.82 3.35
CA ALA A 689 11.27 -2.10 3.32
C ALA A 689 11.57 -2.97 4.57
N ILE A 690 12.80 -2.90 5.08
CA ILE A 690 13.22 -3.56 6.32
C ILE A 690 12.57 -2.91 7.58
N ARG A 691 12.33 -1.58 7.58
CA ARG A 691 11.69 -0.86 8.72
C ARG A 691 10.18 -1.07 8.83
N VAL A 692 9.49 -1.10 7.70
CA VAL A 692 8.06 -1.46 7.65
C VAL A 692 7.90 -2.95 7.97
N GLY A 693 8.97 -3.73 7.79
CA GLY A 693 8.99 -5.17 7.94
C GLY A 693 8.51 -5.81 6.63
N PRO A 694 9.27 -6.78 6.06
CA PRO A 694 8.86 -7.45 4.84
C PRO A 694 7.45 -8.05 4.96
N THR A 695 7.04 -8.47 6.15
CA THR A 695 5.70 -8.97 6.45
C THR A 695 4.60 -7.92 6.32
N ALA A 696 4.79 -6.67 6.78
CA ALA A 696 3.74 -5.65 6.61
C ALA A 696 3.68 -5.14 5.16
N MET A 697 4.83 -5.11 4.47
CA MET A 697 4.89 -4.78 3.05
C MET A 697 4.27 -5.90 2.20
N LEU A 698 4.51 -7.17 2.52
CA LEU A 698 3.83 -8.34 1.95
C LEU A 698 2.33 -8.31 2.28
N VAL A 699 1.91 -8.06 3.51
CA VAL A 699 0.48 -7.97 3.89
C VAL A 699 -0.25 -6.80 3.19
N MET A 700 0.44 -5.69 2.89
CA MET A 700 -0.14 -4.55 2.18
C MET A 700 -0.12 -4.69 0.65
N THR A 701 0.76 -5.52 0.09
CA THR A 701 0.90 -5.73 -1.37
C THR A 701 0.42 -7.10 -1.86
N MET A 702 0.22 -8.05 -0.95
CA MET A 702 -0.17 -9.43 -1.20
C MET A 702 -1.20 -9.89 -0.17
N SER A 703 -2.23 -10.59 -0.65
CA SER A 703 -3.18 -11.26 0.23
C SER A 703 -2.45 -12.26 1.14
N PRO A 704 -2.91 -12.48 2.39
CA PRO A 704 -2.31 -13.44 3.33
C PRO A 704 -2.13 -14.88 2.80
N LYS A 705 -2.78 -15.25 1.69
CA LYS A 705 -2.64 -16.57 1.05
C LYS A 705 -1.24 -16.84 0.48
N VAL A 706 -0.45 -15.82 0.13
CA VAL A 706 0.89 -16.02 -0.47
C VAL A 706 1.91 -16.54 0.55
N ASP A 707 1.79 -16.16 1.83
CA ASP A 707 2.70 -16.67 2.88
C ASP A 707 2.52 -18.18 3.14
N ALA A 708 1.37 -18.76 2.78
CA ALA A 708 1.12 -20.19 2.91
C ALA A 708 1.67 -21.03 1.73
N GLU A 709 1.85 -20.44 0.55
CA GLU A 709 2.36 -21.15 -0.64
C GLU A 709 3.84 -20.90 -0.92
N MET A 710 4.42 -19.77 -0.50
CA MET A 710 5.84 -19.45 -0.74
C MET A 710 6.79 -19.84 0.39
N VAL A 711 6.29 -20.20 1.58
CA VAL A 711 7.12 -20.60 2.72
C VAL A 711 6.80 -22.05 3.10
N ASP A 712 7.65 -22.97 2.64
CA ASP A 712 7.58 -24.41 2.91
C ASP A 712 8.06 -24.71 4.35
N ILE A 713 7.39 -24.14 5.35
CA ILE A 713 7.61 -24.42 6.77
C ILE A 713 6.43 -25.27 7.26
N GLU A 714 6.67 -26.58 7.44
CA GLU A 714 5.74 -27.64 7.85
C GLU A 714 4.66 -27.31 8.92
N PRO A 715 4.89 -26.47 9.96
CA PRO A 715 3.91 -26.21 11.00
C PRO A 715 2.66 -25.41 10.56
N THR A 716 2.67 -24.72 9.42
CA THR A 716 1.51 -23.92 8.96
C THR A 716 0.48 -24.74 8.19
N LYS A 717 0.86 -25.87 7.58
CA LYS A 717 -0.05 -26.77 6.84
C LYS A 717 -1.07 -27.47 7.77
N ASP A 718 -0.70 -27.76 9.02
CA ASP A 718 -1.59 -28.40 10.00
C ASP A 718 -2.63 -27.42 10.60
N LEU A 719 -2.33 -26.12 10.63
CA LEU A 719 -3.32 -25.11 11.05
C LEU A 719 -4.35 -24.81 9.94
N ALA A 720 -3.95 -24.95 8.66
CA ALA A 720 -4.84 -24.75 7.53
C ALA A 720 -5.79 -25.93 7.29
N SER A 721 -5.36 -27.17 7.57
CA SER A 721 -6.13 -28.39 7.34
C SER A 721 -7.21 -28.66 8.39
N THR A 722 -7.14 -28.01 9.56
CA THR A 722 -8.08 -28.20 10.69
C THR A 722 -9.13 -27.10 10.83
N SER A 723 -9.09 -26.05 10.00
CA SER A 723 -10.12 -25.02 10.03
C SER A 723 -11.35 -25.46 9.23
N ALA A 724 -12.49 -25.61 9.92
CA ALA A 724 -13.78 -26.01 9.35
C ALA A 724 -14.45 -24.89 8.51
N PHE A 725 -13.69 -24.17 7.70
CA PHE A 725 -14.18 -23.11 6.82
C PHE A 725 -14.09 -23.58 5.37
N GLY A 726 -15.24 -23.97 4.81
CA GLY A 726 -15.46 -24.13 3.36
C GLY A 726 -15.40 -22.78 2.63
N PRO A 727 -16.00 -22.61 1.43
CA PRO A 727 -15.82 -21.44 0.54
C PRO A 727 -16.47 -20.15 1.06
N ALA A 728 -16.08 -19.73 2.26
CA ALA A 728 -16.44 -18.49 2.94
C ALA A 728 -15.35 -17.41 2.76
N ASP A 729 -14.43 -17.59 1.82
CA ASP A 729 -13.31 -16.68 1.53
C ASP A 729 -13.76 -15.30 1.00
N VAL A 730 -15.03 -15.16 0.59
CA VAL A 730 -15.60 -13.89 0.10
C VAL A 730 -16.11 -12.99 1.24
N HIS A 731 -16.32 -13.51 2.45
CA HIS A 731 -16.99 -12.77 3.54
C HIS A 731 -16.06 -12.01 4.49
N TRP A 732 -14.74 -12.24 4.44
CA TRP A 732 -13.79 -11.54 5.31
C TRP A 732 -13.60 -10.06 4.92
N PHE A 733 -13.74 -9.73 3.64
CA PHE A 733 -13.53 -8.37 3.14
C PHE A 733 -14.62 -7.38 3.56
N PRO A 734 -15.93 -7.71 3.47
CA PRO A 734 -16.98 -6.89 4.08
C PRO A 734 -16.76 -6.73 5.59
N GLY A 735 -16.30 -7.78 6.28
CA GLY A 735 -15.97 -7.74 7.71
C GLY A 735 -14.85 -6.75 8.02
N LEU A 736 -13.75 -6.79 7.28
CA LEU A 736 -12.62 -5.85 7.43
C LEU A 736 -13.04 -4.41 7.09
N ALA A 737 -13.84 -4.21 6.04
CA ALA A 737 -14.31 -2.88 5.66
C ALA A 737 -15.30 -2.31 6.68
N VAL A 738 -16.20 -3.12 7.24
CA VAL A 738 -17.07 -2.74 8.36
C VAL A 738 -16.24 -2.44 9.61
N LEU A 739 -15.14 -3.15 9.84
CA LEU A 739 -14.25 -2.92 10.97
C LEU A 739 -13.46 -1.61 10.80
N VAL A 740 -12.96 -1.31 9.60
CA VAL A 740 -12.29 -0.04 9.28
C VAL A 740 -13.26 1.15 9.38
N ILE A 741 -14.50 1.01 8.88
CA ILE A 741 -15.54 2.04 9.01
C ILE A 741 -15.97 2.19 10.47
N GLY A 742 -16.15 1.07 11.18
CA GLY A 742 -16.46 1.06 12.61
C GLY A 742 -15.39 1.77 13.43
N CYS A 743 -14.11 1.49 13.15
CA CYS A 743 -12.98 2.18 13.79
C CYS A 743 -12.90 3.67 13.43
N ALA A 744 -13.28 4.06 12.21
CA ALA A 744 -13.34 5.47 11.80
C ALA A 744 -14.50 6.25 12.44
N LEU A 745 -15.57 5.55 12.86
CA LEU A 745 -16.75 6.15 13.51
C LEU A 745 -16.66 6.18 15.04
N ILE A 746 -15.66 5.52 15.65
CA ILE A 746 -15.42 5.65 17.09
C ILE A 746 -14.83 7.05 17.33
N PRO A 747 -15.55 7.98 18.00
CA PRO A 747 -14.97 9.26 18.38
C PRO A 747 -13.71 8.99 19.17
N SER A 748 -12.59 9.66 18.87
CA SER A 748 -11.30 9.39 19.51
C SER A 748 -11.38 9.65 21.02
N THR A 749 -11.87 8.67 21.77
CA THR A 749 -11.66 8.58 23.20
C THR A 749 -10.18 8.27 23.37
N SER A 750 -9.57 8.96 24.32
CA SER A 750 -8.14 8.93 24.65
C SER A 750 -7.47 7.61 24.26
N LEU A 751 -6.57 7.66 23.27
CA LEU A 751 -5.70 6.56 22.90
C LEU A 751 -5.17 5.88 24.18
N PRO A 752 -5.14 4.54 24.25
CA PRO A 752 -4.57 3.84 25.39
C PRO A 752 -3.16 4.38 25.62
N SER A 753 -2.89 4.80 26.85
CA SER A 753 -1.58 5.31 27.26
C SER A 753 -0.51 4.31 26.82
N LEU A 754 0.42 4.76 25.98
CA LEU A 754 1.59 3.98 25.57
C LEU A 754 2.26 3.35 26.81
N PRO A 755 2.85 2.15 26.69
CA PRO A 755 3.46 1.45 27.81
C PRO A 755 4.51 2.33 28.51
N SER A 756 4.65 2.15 29.83
CA SER A 756 5.50 2.94 30.72
C SER A 756 7.01 2.78 30.46
N PHE A 757 7.40 1.81 29.64
CA PHE A 757 8.76 1.64 29.13
C PHE A 757 8.75 0.88 27.79
N VAL A 758 9.84 1.00 27.04
CA VAL A 758 10.12 0.19 25.84
C VAL A 758 11.41 -0.57 26.07
N LEU A 759 11.38 -1.90 25.93
CA LEU A 759 12.59 -2.72 26.01
C LEU A 759 13.32 -2.60 24.67
N LEU A 760 14.50 -1.97 24.67
CA LEU A 760 15.31 -1.82 23.46
C LEU A 760 16.17 -3.08 23.23
N GLN A 761 16.74 -3.62 24.32
CA GLN A 761 17.51 -4.88 24.38
C GLN A 761 17.43 -5.50 25.79
N SER A 762 17.96 -6.71 26.00
CA SER A 762 17.95 -7.42 27.30
C SER A 762 18.57 -6.62 28.46
N GLU A 763 19.45 -5.67 28.14
CA GLU A 763 20.20 -4.83 29.08
C GLU A 763 19.81 -3.34 29.02
N LEU A 764 18.94 -2.95 28.08
CA LEU A 764 18.60 -1.54 27.82
C LEU A 764 17.08 -1.33 27.82
N VAL A 765 16.62 -0.46 28.72
CA VAL A 765 15.20 -0.15 28.92
C VAL A 765 15.00 1.36 28.79
N ASP A 766 14.07 1.79 27.93
CA ASP A 766 13.68 3.19 27.77
C ASP A 766 12.58 3.55 28.77
N LEU A 767 12.82 4.53 29.64
CA LEU A 767 12.05 4.78 30.86
C LEU A 767 11.20 6.04 30.77
N ARG A 768 9.89 5.90 30.52
CA ARG A 768 9.02 7.07 30.48
C ARG A 768 8.71 7.58 31.89
N VAL A 769 9.28 8.73 32.22
CA VAL A 769 8.87 9.56 33.36
C VAL A 769 7.62 10.36 32.94
N ALA A 770 6.83 10.85 33.91
CA ALA A 770 5.57 11.57 33.71
C ALA A 770 5.58 12.54 32.50
N ALA A 771 4.46 12.60 31.78
CA ALA A 771 4.34 13.13 30.41
C ALA A 771 4.75 14.61 30.20
N GLU A 772 4.90 15.39 31.26
CA GLU A 772 5.29 16.82 31.19
C GLU A 772 6.81 17.04 31.27
N LEU A 773 7.60 16.00 31.53
CA LEU A 773 9.05 16.09 31.68
C LEU A 773 9.77 15.69 30.39
N ARG A 774 10.59 16.59 29.86
CA ARG A 774 11.51 16.33 28.76
C ARG A 774 12.90 16.01 29.31
N HIS A 775 13.67 15.22 28.57
CA HIS A 775 15.08 14.92 28.86
C HIS A 775 15.38 14.52 30.34
N PRO A 776 14.69 13.53 30.93
CA PRO A 776 15.00 13.10 32.28
C PRO A 776 16.41 12.51 32.36
N ALA A 777 17.17 12.90 33.38
CA ALA A 777 18.40 12.28 33.84
C ALA A 777 18.23 11.78 35.31
N LEU A 778 18.23 10.46 35.46
CA LEU A 778 18.15 9.65 36.67
C LEU A 778 19.55 9.26 37.14
N LEU A 779 19.78 9.49 38.43
CA LEU A 779 20.90 8.95 39.19
C LEU A 779 20.32 8.06 40.29
N VAL A 780 20.60 6.76 40.23
CA VAL A 780 20.12 5.79 41.21
C VAL A 780 21.18 5.59 42.28
N ARG A 781 20.83 5.72 43.57
CA ARG A 781 21.67 5.36 44.72
C ARG A 781 21.22 4.02 45.30
N PRO A 782 21.74 2.88 44.80
CA PRO A 782 21.23 1.56 45.15
C PRO A 782 21.43 1.18 46.64
N LYS A 783 22.46 1.70 47.31
CA LYS A 783 22.75 1.37 48.72
C LYS A 783 21.82 2.07 49.72
N GLN A 784 21.42 3.31 49.43
CA GLN A 784 20.49 4.09 50.27
C GLN A 784 19.03 3.86 49.89
N GLY A 785 18.79 3.16 48.77
CA GLY A 785 17.44 2.92 48.26
C GLY A 785 16.77 4.22 47.84
N GLU A 786 17.48 5.12 47.16
CA GLU A 786 16.90 6.39 46.66
C GLU A 786 17.17 6.55 45.17
N VAL A 787 16.20 7.13 44.46
CA VAL A 787 16.36 7.57 43.07
C VAL A 787 16.35 9.08 43.07
N MET A 788 17.36 9.66 42.45
CA MET A 788 17.45 11.10 42.19
C MET A 788 17.15 11.34 40.72
N LEU A 789 16.35 12.35 40.45
CA LEU A 789 15.96 12.74 39.11
C LEU A 789 16.27 14.22 38.93
N VAL A 790 16.94 14.55 37.84
CA VAL A 790 16.84 15.84 37.19
C VAL A 790 16.04 15.65 35.91
N ALA A 791 15.16 16.57 35.57
CA ALA A 791 14.51 16.58 34.27
C ALA A 791 14.33 18.01 33.79
N GLN A 792 14.07 18.19 32.51
CA GLN A 792 13.74 19.48 31.94
C GLN A 792 12.23 19.63 31.83
N LYS A 793 11.67 20.68 32.43
CA LYS A 793 10.31 21.12 32.15
C LYS A 793 10.38 22.21 31.10
N GLN A 794 9.83 21.95 29.92
CA GLN A 794 9.93 22.87 28.79
C GLN A 794 8.58 23.07 28.11
N PHE A 795 8.22 24.32 27.85
CA PHE A 795 7.11 24.67 26.96
C PHE A 795 7.49 25.86 26.08
N ILE A 796 6.87 25.96 24.91
CA ILE A 796 7.18 26.97 23.91
C ILE A 796 5.97 27.88 23.75
N THR A 797 6.18 29.19 23.84
CA THR A 797 5.18 30.19 23.50
C THR A 797 5.65 31.00 22.31
N TRP A 798 4.76 31.23 21.36
CA TRP A 798 5.02 32.07 20.19
C TRP A 798 4.28 33.39 20.36
N SER A 799 4.95 34.50 20.03
CA SER A 799 4.29 35.79 19.91
C SER A 799 4.70 36.48 18.63
N ARG A 800 3.74 37.17 18.01
CA ARG A 800 3.96 38.02 16.84
C ARG A 800 3.61 39.44 17.22
N ARG A 801 4.57 40.35 17.09
CA ARG A 801 4.36 41.78 17.34
C ARG A 801 5.05 42.64 16.29
N LEU A 802 4.48 43.80 16.01
CA LEU A 802 5.17 44.83 15.24
C LEU A 802 6.15 45.55 16.17
N GLY A 803 7.38 45.71 15.72
CA GLY A 803 8.42 46.37 16.49
C GLY A 803 9.43 47.05 15.59
N VAL A 804 10.54 47.45 16.19
CA VAL A 804 11.64 48.13 15.52
C VAL A 804 12.89 47.29 15.70
N TYR A 805 13.57 46.97 14.60
CA TYR A 805 14.89 46.34 14.58
C TYR A 805 15.92 47.41 14.20
N ARG A 806 17.00 47.54 14.98
CA ARG A 806 18.13 48.41 14.63
C ARG A 806 19.23 47.48 14.11
N GLY A 807 19.56 47.59 12.83
CA GLY A 807 20.64 46.81 12.22
C GLY A 807 22.01 47.25 12.72
N ASP A 808 23.03 46.44 12.41
CA ASP A 808 24.42 46.71 12.77
C ASP A 808 24.97 47.97 12.09
N ASP A 809 24.37 48.37 10.96
CA ASP A 809 24.60 49.63 10.24
C ASP A 809 23.98 50.86 10.94
N GLY A 810 23.25 50.65 12.04
CA GLY A 810 22.49 51.68 12.75
C GLY A 810 21.15 52.02 12.09
N GLU A 811 20.80 51.42 10.95
CA GLU A 811 19.51 51.66 10.31
C GLU A 811 18.37 51.06 11.11
N VAL A 812 17.24 51.78 11.12
CA VAL A 812 16.07 51.46 11.94
C VAL A 812 14.96 50.95 11.04
N TRP A 813 14.65 49.66 11.15
CA TRP A 813 13.65 48.96 10.35
C TRP A 813 12.38 48.71 11.16
N HIS A 814 11.21 49.05 10.59
CA HIS A 814 9.94 48.53 11.09
C HIS A 814 9.84 47.04 10.75
N ALA A 815 9.85 46.21 11.79
CA ALA A 815 9.99 44.77 11.69
C ALA A 815 8.77 44.03 12.24
N VAL A 816 8.40 42.92 11.61
CA VAL A 816 7.56 41.91 12.24
C VAL A 816 8.48 41.06 13.12
N ILE A 817 8.31 41.15 14.44
CA ILE A 817 9.07 40.34 15.39
C ILE A 817 8.28 39.06 15.65
N LEU A 818 8.86 37.92 15.23
CA LEU A 818 8.41 36.58 15.57
C LEU A 818 9.25 36.09 16.75
N GLU A 819 8.68 36.11 17.95
CA GLU A 819 9.38 35.73 19.17
C GLU A 819 8.98 34.30 19.58
N GLU A 820 9.94 33.39 19.53
CA GLU A 820 9.90 32.05 20.10
C GLU A 820 10.47 32.12 21.52
N THR A 821 9.61 32.02 22.54
CA THR A 821 10.05 31.93 23.93
C THR A 821 9.98 30.48 24.39
N ILE A 822 11.15 29.92 24.65
CA ILE A 822 11.35 28.60 25.21
C ILE A 822 11.45 28.75 26.72
N HIS A 823 10.36 28.45 27.41
CA HIS A 823 10.33 28.42 28.85
C HIS A 823 10.96 27.11 29.31
N SER A 824 12.13 27.18 29.92
CA SER A 824 12.87 25.99 30.36
C SER A 824 13.26 26.09 31.82
N ASP A 825 12.91 25.07 32.59
CA ASP A 825 13.31 24.88 33.97
C ASP A 825 13.94 23.50 34.13
N LEU A 826 14.95 23.40 34.99
CA LEU A 826 15.37 22.10 35.52
C LEU A 826 14.56 21.79 36.77
N VAL A 827 13.98 20.60 36.82
CA VAL A 827 13.28 20.10 37.99
C VAL A 827 14.09 18.99 38.65
N LEU A 828 14.12 18.99 39.98
CA LEU A 828 14.84 18.06 40.83
C LEU A 828 13.86 17.30 41.70
N GLY A 829 14.14 16.03 41.92
CA GLY A 829 13.41 15.28 42.93
C GLY A 829 14.20 14.09 43.44
N VAL A 830 13.83 13.67 44.63
CA VAL A 830 14.35 12.47 45.29
C VAL A 830 13.15 11.63 45.69
N GLN A 831 13.19 10.35 45.35
CA GLN A 831 12.19 9.39 45.80
C GLN A 831 12.87 8.18 46.44
N PRO A 832 12.56 7.85 47.70
CA PRO A 832 12.99 6.60 48.29
C PRO A 832 12.32 5.42 47.58
N LEU A 833 13.11 4.43 47.21
CA LEU A 833 12.68 3.13 46.73
C LEU A 833 12.15 2.30 47.92
N PRO A 834 10.90 1.81 47.87
CA PRO A 834 10.29 1.08 48.98
C PRO A 834 11.04 -0.19 49.41
N SER A 835 11.86 -0.78 48.54
CA SER A 835 12.74 -1.91 48.84
C SER A 835 13.81 -2.06 47.76
N GLY A 836 14.99 -2.62 48.10
CA GLY A 836 16.02 -2.96 47.09
C GLY A 836 15.53 -3.94 46.01
N ASN A 837 14.45 -4.69 46.29
CA ASN A 837 13.80 -5.59 45.32
C ASN A 837 12.79 -4.89 44.40
N SER A 838 12.38 -3.65 44.69
CA SER A 838 11.44 -2.91 43.84
C SER A 838 12.00 -2.68 42.43
N TRP A 839 13.33 -2.57 42.30
CA TRP A 839 14.00 -2.44 41.00
C TRP A 839 13.96 -3.72 40.16
N ARG A 840 14.08 -4.89 40.81
CA ARG A 840 13.90 -6.18 40.14
C ARG A 840 12.44 -6.42 39.76
N LYS A 841 11.53 -6.19 40.70
CA LYS A 841 10.09 -6.32 40.47
C LYS A 841 9.59 -5.42 39.34
N TRP A 842 10.19 -4.25 39.17
CA TRP A 842 9.84 -3.37 38.06
C TRP A 842 10.06 -4.02 36.69
N LYS A 843 11.19 -4.72 36.50
CA LYS A 843 11.47 -5.48 35.28
C LYS A 843 10.38 -6.54 35.01
N ASP A 844 9.85 -7.15 36.06
CA ASP A 844 8.90 -8.25 35.96
C ASP A 844 7.43 -7.80 35.91
N GLN A 845 7.09 -6.65 36.52
CA GLN A 845 5.70 -6.21 36.74
C GLN A 845 5.25 -5.08 35.80
N SER A 846 6.15 -4.55 34.97
CA SER A 846 5.86 -3.51 34.00
C SER A 846 5.24 -2.21 34.53
N GLN A 847 5.30 -1.97 35.84
CA GLN A 847 4.80 -0.75 36.48
C GLN A 847 5.98 0.07 36.98
N SER A 848 6.16 1.27 36.42
CA SER A 848 7.24 2.18 36.81
C SER A 848 7.00 2.69 38.24
N PRO A 849 7.96 2.53 39.18
CA PRO A 849 7.86 3.15 40.49
C PRO A 849 7.90 4.69 40.42
N LEU A 850 8.17 5.26 39.24
CA LEU A 850 8.37 6.69 38.99
C LEU A 850 7.11 7.42 38.48
N LEU A 851 5.94 6.78 38.47
CA LEU A 851 4.69 7.37 37.96
C LEU A 851 4.19 8.60 38.74
N ALA A 852 4.62 8.75 40.00
CA ALA A 852 4.28 9.88 40.86
C ALA A 852 5.54 10.46 41.54
N PHE A 853 6.59 10.71 40.75
CA PHE A 853 7.86 11.22 41.26
C PHE A 853 7.71 12.70 41.67
N PRO A 854 7.87 13.07 42.96
CA PRO A 854 7.75 14.46 43.39
C PRO A 854 8.95 15.25 42.86
N VAL A 855 8.69 16.18 41.95
CA VAL A 855 9.70 17.06 41.37
C VAL A 855 9.42 18.52 41.74
N GLN A 856 10.48 19.29 41.95
CA GLN A 856 10.45 20.70 42.27
C GLN A 856 11.38 21.45 41.32
N VAL A 857 10.99 22.67 40.91
CA VAL A 857 11.85 23.51 40.06
C VAL A 857 13.12 23.91 40.83
N TRP A 858 14.28 23.83 40.18
CA TRP A 858 15.58 24.22 40.74
C TRP A 858 15.71 25.75 40.78
N THR A 859 15.14 26.38 41.81
CA THR A 859 15.11 27.84 41.98
C THR A 859 16.41 28.41 42.57
N GLY A 860 17.28 27.55 43.09
CA GLY A 860 18.56 27.89 43.71
C GLY A 860 19.72 28.14 42.75
N LEU A 861 19.55 27.88 41.44
CA LEU A 861 20.62 28.11 40.46
C LEU A 861 20.97 29.60 40.34
N ARG A 862 22.26 29.92 40.44
CA ARG A 862 22.81 31.29 40.36
C ARG A 862 23.94 31.38 39.33
N THR A 863 24.12 32.57 38.75
CA THR A 863 25.31 32.91 37.96
C THR A 863 26.56 32.99 38.86
N PRO A 864 27.78 33.03 38.31
CA PRO A 864 29.00 33.25 39.10
C PRO A 864 28.95 34.51 39.97
N GLN A 865 28.21 35.53 39.54
CA GLN A 865 28.00 36.79 40.26
C GLN A 865 26.86 36.72 41.30
N GLY A 866 26.23 35.57 41.49
CA GLY A 866 25.16 35.36 42.46
C GLY A 866 23.76 35.77 41.99
N MET A 867 23.58 36.09 40.71
CA MET A 867 22.27 36.49 40.15
C MET A 867 21.39 35.28 39.84
N PRO A 868 20.05 35.39 39.87
CA PRO A 868 19.16 34.31 39.42
C PRO A 868 19.34 33.95 37.94
N TRP A 869 19.23 32.67 37.59
CA TRP A 869 19.37 32.17 36.21
C TRP A 869 18.10 32.39 35.36
N LYS A 870 17.74 33.64 35.05
CA LYS A 870 16.49 33.99 34.33
C LYS A 870 16.69 34.95 33.16
N ASP A 871 17.63 35.88 33.27
CA ASP A 871 17.91 36.86 32.23
C ASP A 871 19.02 36.33 31.33
N LEU A 872 18.69 35.51 30.33
CA LEU A 872 19.67 34.93 29.39
C LEU A 872 19.81 35.77 28.12
N CYS A 873 20.94 35.64 27.42
CA CYS A 873 21.15 36.27 26.12
C CYS A 873 20.09 35.76 25.10
N VAL A 874 19.67 36.66 24.21
CA VAL A 874 18.60 36.40 23.23
C VAL A 874 19.23 36.23 21.85
N ALA A 875 18.89 35.16 21.15
CA ALA A 875 19.36 34.94 19.78
C ALA A 875 18.40 35.61 18.81
N GLU A 876 18.93 36.49 17.96
CA GLU A 876 18.16 37.20 16.94
C GLU A 876 18.68 36.86 15.56
N GLN A 877 17.76 36.72 14.59
CA GLN A 877 18.09 36.51 13.19
C GLN A 877 17.20 37.43 12.35
N TRP A 878 17.84 38.36 11.65
CA TRP A 878 17.17 39.32 10.78
C TRP A 878 17.02 38.77 9.35
N PHE A 879 15.81 38.88 8.81
CA PHE A 879 15.50 38.54 7.43
C PHE A 879 15.12 39.82 6.67
N PRO A 880 16.06 40.44 5.93
CA PRO A 880 15.82 41.73 5.29
C PRO A 880 14.71 41.65 4.22
N ALA A 881 14.63 40.52 3.50
CA ALA A 881 13.69 40.33 2.39
C ALA A 881 12.22 40.54 2.78
N ASN A 882 11.83 40.17 3.99
CA ASN A 882 10.46 40.25 4.48
C ASN A 882 10.32 41.13 5.74
N ARG A 883 11.35 41.92 6.07
CA ARG A 883 11.43 42.74 7.27
C ARG A 883 11.01 42.00 8.55
N THR A 884 11.47 40.76 8.69
CA THR A 884 11.10 39.90 9.83
C THR A 884 12.32 39.64 10.72
N LEU A 885 12.14 39.86 12.02
CA LEU A 885 13.12 39.50 13.04
C LEU A 885 12.65 38.24 13.74
N LEU A 886 13.37 37.14 13.56
CA LEU A 886 13.17 35.93 14.36
C LEU A 886 13.95 36.09 15.66
N ARG A 887 13.24 36.14 16.77
CA ARG A 887 13.82 36.30 18.11
C ARG A 887 13.58 35.02 18.89
N ARG A 888 14.65 34.36 19.32
CA ARG A 888 14.57 33.17 20.17
C ARG A 888 15.06 33.49 21.58
N ARG A 889 14.15 33.38 22.54
CA ARG A 889 14.40 33.63 23.96
C ARG A 889 14.33 32.31 24.73
N VAL A 890 15.35 32.00 25.52
CA VAL A 890 15.32 30.87 26.46
C VAL A 890 15.29 31.45 27.88
N THR A 891 14.39 30.97 28.75
CA THR A 891 14.19 31.57 30.08
C THR A 891 14.99 30.92 31.21
N GLY A 892 15.71 29.82 30.94
CA GLY A 892 16.41 29.07 31.98
C GLY A 892 17.31 27.95 31.44
N PRO A 893 17.87 27.12 32.33
CA PRO A 893 18.76 26.02 31.96
C PRO A 893 18.03 24.89 31.22
N GLU A 894 18.77 24.16 30.38
CA GLU A 894 18.29 23.08 29.52
C GLU A 894 19.14 21.80 29.72
N ALA A 895 18.58 20.62 29.39
CA ALA A 895 19.28 19.33 29.32
C ALA A 895 20.23 18.95 30.48
N GLY A 896 19.80 19.11 31.74
CA GLY A 896 20.61 18.80 32.92
C GLY A 896 21.00 17.32 33.06
N LYS A 897 22.20 17.07 33.60
CA LYS A 897 22.80 15.75 33.86
C LYS A 897 23.37 15.71 35.27
N LEU A 898 23.08 14.65 36.02
CA LEU A 898 23.58 14.41 37.38
C LEU A 898 24.75 13.43 37.41
N VAL A 899 25.78 13.73 38.18
CA VAL A 899 26.99 12.92 38.37
C VAL A 899 27.40 12.96 39.83
N ALA A 900 27.66 11.82 40.46
CA ALA A 900 28.18 11.77 41.84
C ALA A 900 29.71 11.95 41.82
N LEU A 901 30.27 12.90 42.57
CA LEU A 901 31.73 13.18 42.62
C LEU A 901 32.54 12.09 43.32
N HIS A 902 32.01 11.52 44.41
CA HIS A 902 32.79 10.66 45.29
C HIS A 902 32.65 9.18 44.94
N ARG A 903 33.79 8.46 44.99
CA ARG A 903 33.84 6.99 44.79
C ARG A 903 33.18 6.21 45.92
N SER A 904 33.10 6.77 47.13
CA SER A 904 32.32 6.23 48.24
C SER A 904 30.95 6.90 48.26
N TRP A 905 29.99 6.25 47.61
CA TRP A 905 28.61 6.70 47.44
C TRP A 905 27.81 6.85 48.74
N ASP A 906 28.43 6.59 49.90
CA ASP A 906 27.75 6.31 51.16
C ASP A 906 27.67 7.53 52.10
N GLU A 907 28.44 8.60 51.89
CA GLU A 907 28.59 9.67 52.91
C GLU A 907 28.25 11.11 52.47
N SER A 908 28.25 11.45 51.17
CA SER A 908 27.99 12.83 50.71
C SER A 908 26.75 12.95 49.82
N ASP A 909 25.90 13.94 50.11
CA ASP A 909 24.78 14.34 49.25
C ASP A 909 25.19 15.17 48.04
N ASP A 910 26.49 15.37 47.85
CA ASP A 910 27.04 16.29 46.86
C ASP A 910 27.02 15.65 45.46
N VAL A 911 26.07 16.12 44.66
CA VAL A 911 25.93 15.75 43.25
C VAL A 911 26.39 16.92 42.39
N VAL A 912 27.08 16.62 41.31
CA VAL A 912 27.41 17.58 40.26
C VAL A 912 26.28 17.64 39.26
N MET A 913 25.90 18.86 38.91
CA MET A 913 25.03 19.09 37.77
C MET A 913 25.78 19.71 36.61
N VAL A 914 25.60 19.11 35.44
CA VAL A 914 26.06 19.66 34.17
C VAL A 914 24.84 19.94 33.32
N PHE A 915 24.70 21.14 32.79
CA PHE A 915 23.53 21.52 31.99
C PHE A 915 23.94 22.43 30.82
N GLU A 916 23.09 22.49 29.80
CA GLU A 916 23.28 23.40 28.67
C GLU A 916 22.39 24.64 28.88
N SER A 917 22.87 25.84 28.55
CA SER A 917 22.04 27.05 28.64
C SER A 917 22.53 28.14 27.71
N ALA A 918 21.65 29.08 27.35
CA ALA A 918 22.10 30.35 26.80
C ALA A 918 22.87 31.12 27.91
N PRO A 919 23.90 31.90 27.57
CA PRO A 919 24.67 32.62 28.59
C PRO A 919 23.81 33.60 29.39
N PRO A 920 24.04 33.77 30.70
CA PRO A 920 23.34 34.77 31.48
C PRO A 920 23.77 36.19 31.08
N ARG A 921 22.82 37.12 31.11
CA ARG A 921 23.01 38.53 30.79
C ARG A 921 23.84 39.18 31.90
N GLY A 922 25.02 39.67 31.54
CA GLY A 922 26.01 40.20 32.50
C GLY A 922 27.31 39.39 32.49
N ASP A 923 27.28 38.14 32.03
CA ASP A 923 28.44 37.53 31.39
C ASP A 923 28.60 38.11 29.98
N VAL A 924 29.67 37.70 29.29
CA VAL A 924 29.92 38.07 27.89
C VAL A 924 28.80 37.47 27.02
N CYS A 925 27.63 38.13 26.96
CA CYS A 925 26.80 38.04 25.77
C CYS A 925 27.70 38.55 24.64
N PRO A 926 27.97 37.75 23.61
CA PRO A 926 28.80 38.21 22.50
C PRO A 926 28.27 39.56 22.02
N SER A 927 29.17 40.45 21.58
CA SER A 927 28.79 41.73 20.96
C SER A 927 27.77 41.50 19.84
N ASP A 928 27.02 42.52 19.46
CA ASP A 928 25.88 42.44 18.51
C ASP A 928 26.18 41.63 17.22
N GLU A 929 27.44 41.51 16.80
CA GLU A 929 27.88 40.69 15.65
C GLU A 929 27.77 39.16 15.83
N ASP A 930 27.74 38.63 17.06
CA ASP A 930 27.77 37.19 17.33
C ASP A 930 26.45 36.71 17.97
N VAL A 931 25.72 35.82 17.28
CA VAL A 931 24.48 35.23 17.81
C VAL A 931 24.81 34.41 19.06
N PRO A 932 24.20 34.69 20.23
CA PRO A 932 24.46 33.92 21.44
C PRO A 932 24.08 32.46 21.21
N VAL A 933 25.05 31.58 21.43
CA VAL A 933 24.91 30.13 21.29
C VAL A 933 24.78 29.48 22.65
N THR A 934 24.10 28.34 22.71
CA THR A 934 24.04 27.50 23.92
C THR A 934 25.45 27.03 24.31
N GLN A 935 25.76 27.10 25.61
CA GLN A 935 27.04 26.72 26.22
C GLN A 935 26.83 25.72 27.36
N MET A 936 27.88 25.01 27.77
CA MET A 936 27.81 24.10 28.91
C MET A 936 28.22 24.74 30.23
N TYR A 937 27.47 24.42 31.28
CA TYR A 937 27.70 24.91 32.63
C TYR A 937 27.81 23.77 33.63
N LEU A 938 28.62 23.98 34.66
CA LEU A 938 28.93 23.08 35.74
C LEU A 938 28.52 23.71 37.07
N SER A 939 27.75 22.98 37.86
CA SER A 939 27.35 23.37 39.21
C SER A 939 27.70 22.24 40.18
N LEU A 940 28.39 22.60 41.26
CA LEU A 940 28.85 21.66 42.29
C LEU A 940 27.93 21.73 43.51
N ASP A 941 28.01 20.73 44.39
CA ASP A 941 27.26 20.70 45.66
C ASP A 941 25.73 20.82 45.49
N VAL A 942 25.21 20.23 44.40
CA VAL A 942 23.78 20.23 44.10
C VAL A 942 23.04 19.23 44.99
N HIS A 943 22.32 19.77 45.97
CA HIS A 943 21.42 18.99 46.81
C HIS A 943 20.06 18.85 46.12
N VAL A 944 19.80 17.67 45.56
CA VAL A 944 18.55 17.35 44.86
C VAL A 944 17.31 17.48 45.79
N SER A 945 17.50 17.32 47.11
CA SER A 945 16.47 17.50 48.13
C SER A 945 16.23 18.95 48.57
N LYS A 946 17.10 19.89 48.19
CA LYS A 946 17.02 21.32 48.53
C LYS A 946 17.19 22.18 47.28
N PRO A 947 16.21 22.16 46.35
CA PRO A 947 16.29 22.85 45.07
C PRO A 947 16.32 24.38 45.18
N ASP A 948 16.08 24.93 46.36
CA ASP A 948 16.16 26.36 46.67
C ASP A 948 17.54 26.81 47.17
N LYS A 949 18.42 25.88 47.57
CA LYS A 949 19.79 26.21 48.02
C LYS A 949 20.53 26.95 46.90
N HIS A 950 21.09 28.12 47.23
CA HIS A 950 21.84 28.92 46.28
C HIS A 950 23.14 28.24 45.88
N ILE A 951 23.29 27.97 44.59
CA ILE A 951 24.47 27.31 44.03
C ILE A 951 24.87 28.01 42.75
N GLY A 952 26.14 28.39 42.66
CA GLY A 952 26.71 28.98 41.44
C GLY A 952 26.90 27.93 40.34
N ALA A 953 26.89 28.38 39.09
CA ALA A 953 27.31 27.57 37.96
C ALA A 953 28.39 28.29 37.15
N ASN A 954 29.43 27.55 36.78
CA ASN A 954 30.57 28.02 36.01
C ASN A 954 30.50 27.46 34.59
N ARG A 955 30.82 28.27 33.58
CA ARG A 955 30.92 27.81 32.19
C ARG A 955 32.14 26.91 32.03
N LEU A 956 32.02 25.85 31.22
CA LEU A 956 33.17 25.02 30.80
C LEU A 956 33.95 25.75 29.70
N ASP A 957 35.27 25.91 29.85
CA ASP A 957 36.11 26.73 28.96
C ASP A 957 36.66 26.03 27.71
N TYR A 958 36.64 24.69 27.63
CA TYR A 958 37.31 23.93 26.56
C TYR A 958 36.54 23.93 25.22
N GLY A 959 35.27 24.35 25.20
CA GLY A 959 34.49 24.47 23.97
C GLY A 959 34.52 25.87 23.35
N PHE A 960 33.86 26.03 22.20
CA PHE A 960 33.88 27.26 21.43
C PHE A 960 32.78 28.21 21.89
N PHE A 961 33.17 29.44 22.27
CA PHE A 961 32.25 30.50 22.70
C PHE A 961 31.17 30.83 21.67
N ASN A 962 31.46 30.65 20.37
CA ASN A 962 30.59 30.97 19.24
C ASN A 962 29.99 29.72 18.56
N ALA A 963 30.24 28.51 19.08
CA ALA A 963 29.59 27.30 18.59
C ALA A 963 28.59 26.78 19.63
N LYS A 964 27.45 26.26 19.16
CA LYS A 964 26.49 25.59 20.04
C LYS A 964 27.15 24.36 20.66
N GLU A 965 27.37 24.41 21.95
CA GLU A 965 27.86 23.27 22.71
C GLU A 965 26.68 22.40 23.12
N LYS A 966 26.70 21.15 22.69
CA LYS A 966 25.73 20.12 23.09
C LYS A 966 26.45 18.81 23.35
N ASN A 967 25.78 17.91 24.06
CA ASN A 967 26.18 16.51 24.18
C ASN A 967 27.50 16.24 24.92
N TRP A 968 27.92 17.10 25.85
CA TRP A 968 29.02 16.76 26.76
C TRP A 968 28.60 15.62 27.67
N ILE A 969 29.35 14.51 27.65
CA ILE A 969 29.03 13.31 28.45
C ILE A 969 29.93 13.30 29.68
N PRO A 970 29.41 13.61 30.88
CA PRO A 970 30.24 13.60 32.08
C PRO A 970 30.46 12.20 32.63
N PHE A 971 31.62 11.97 33.24
CA PHE A 971 31.96 10.77 34.00
C PHE A 971 33.01 11.08 35.07
N ILE A 972 33.09 10.26 36.12
CA ILE A 972 34.14 10.38 37.14
C ILE A 972 35.25 9.37 36.86
N TYR A 973 36.49 9.84 36.87
CA TYR A 973 37.68 9.00 36.79
C TYR A 973 38.71 9.49 37.81
N ASN A 974 39.23 8.58 38.64
CA ASN A 974 40.14 8.89 39.76
C ASN A 974 39.68 10.02 40.70
N GLY A 975 38.36 10.14 40.93
CA GLY A 975 37.80 11.15 41.82
C GLY A 975 37.68 12.55 41.20
N SER A 976 38.02 12.71 39.92
CA SER A 976 37.88 13.97 39.19
C SER A 976 36.83 13.87 38.09
N LEU A 977 36.17 14.99 37.81
CA LEU A 977 35.16 15.10 36.76
C LEU A 977 35.81 15.19 35.38
N HIS A 978 35.37 14.32 34.49
CA HIS A 978 35.80 14.27 33.10
C HIS A 978 34.60 14.32 32.17
N PHE A 979 34.86 14.73 30.94
CA PHE A 979 33.88 14.86 29.87
C PHE A 979 34.38 14.20 28.59
N VAL A 980 33.46 13.62 27.84
CA VAL A 980 33.68 13.30 26.43
C VAL A 980 33.09 14.44 25.58
N TYR A 981 33.94 15.24 24.91
CA TYR A 981 33.53 16.32 24.01
C TYR A 981 34.63 16.75 23.02
N PRO A 982 34.37 16.72 21.69
CA PRO A 982 33.18 16.15 21.05
C PRO A 982 33.17 14.60 21.14
N PRO A 983 32.04 13.93 20.86
CA PRO A 983 32.01 12.47 20.78
C PRO A 983 32.87 11.91 19.66
N VAL A 984 33.11 12.66 18.58
CA VAL A 984 33.94 12.21 17.45
C VAL A 984 34.73 13.39 16.88
N PRO A 985 36.08 13.39 16.96
CA PRO A 985 36.89 12.39 17.69
C PRO A 985 36.59 12.44 19.18
N HIS A 986 36.62 11.30 19.90
CA HIS A 986 36.33 11.30 21.34
C HIS A 986 37.45 12.06 22.03
N VAL A 987 37.17 13.26 22.51
CA VAL A 987 38.15 14.03 23.26
C VAL A 987 37.75 14.00 24.72
N ILE A 988 38.68 13.52 25.56
CA ILE A 988 38.50 13.49 27.00
C ILE A 988 39.03 14.79 27.58
N VAL A 989 38.16 15.48 28.31
CA VAL A 989 38.44 16.77 28.93
C VAL A 989 38.28 16.60 30.44
N SER A 990 39.30 16.94 31.23
CA SER A 990 39.13 17.07 32.69
C SER A 990 38.56 18.45 33.00
N ALA A 991 37.61 18.56 33.92
CA ALA A 991 37.13 19.86 34.41
C ALA A 991 37.44 20.04 35.89
N GLN A 992 37.86 21.25 36.23
CA GLN A 992 38.04 21.75 37.59
C GLN A 992 36.74 22.38 38.10
N GLU A 993 36.72 22.67 39.40
CA GLU A 993 35.54 23.18 40.08
C GLU A 993 35.09 24.57 39.60
N ASP A 994 36.03 25.37 39.12
CA ASP A 994 35.81 26.72 38.59
C ASP A 994 35.39 26.72 37.11
N GLY A 995 35.14 25.55 36.52
CA GLY A 995 34.79 25.42 35.10
C GLY A 995 36.00 25.38 34.15
N ARG A 996 37.23 25.60 34.66
CA ARG A 996 38.43 25.40 33.83
C ARG A 996 38.56 23.94 33.43
N SER A 997 38.83 23.71 32.17
CA SER A 997 38.78 22.38 31.57
C SER A 997 39.91 22.21 30.56
N GLN A 998 40.55 21.04 30.63
CA GLN A 998 41.77 20.76 29.90
C GLN A 998 41.60 19.47 29.11
N ARG A 999 41.94 19.50 27.81
CA ARG A 999 42.11 18.29 27.01
C ARG A 999 43.16 17.40 27.64
N LEU A 1000 42.78 16.18 28.00
CA LEU A 1000 43.74 15.18 28.44
C LEU A 1000 44.26 14.38 27.24
N TYR A 1001 43.36 13.75 26.49
CA TYR A 1001 43.72 12.90 25.35
C TYR A 1001 42.54 12.75 24.38
N SER A 1002 42.83 12.26 23.16
CA SER A 1002 41.82 11.89 22.18
C SER A 1002 41.86 10.39 21.93
N THR A 1003 40.69 9.77 21.84
CA THR A 1003 40.55 8.35 21.51
C THR A 1003 39.60 8.15 20.33
N THR A 1004 39.75 7.01 19.66
CA THR A 1004 38.79 6.49 18.70
C THR A 1004 38.13 5.25 19.32
N TYR A 1005 37.03 5.43 20.05
CA TYR A 1005 36.21 4.31 20.48
C TYR A 1005 35.44 3.74 19.27
N LEU A 1006 35.94 2.61 18.77
CA LEU A 1006 35.49 1.99 17.52
C LEU A 1006 33.97 1.73 17.46
N PRO A 1007 33.28 1.33 18.56
CA PRO A 1007 31.82 1.17 18.52
C PRO A 1007 31.05 2.46 18.23
N LEU A 1008 31.43 3.60 18.83
CA LEU A 1008 30.80 4.90 18.56
C LEU A 1008 31.16 5.42 17.15
N HIS A 1009 32.38 5.13 16.67
CA HIS A 1009 32.77 5.39 15.29
C HIS A 1009 31.91 4.61 14.28
N ARG A 1010 31.69 3.31 14.52
CA ARG A 1010 30.81 2.46 13.70
C ARG A 1010 29.35 2.92 13.75
N LEU A 1011 28.88 3.41 14.90
CA LEU A 1011 27.53 3.96 15.04
C LEU A 1011 27.32 5.20 14.15
N ARG A 1012 28.30 6.11 14.11
CA ARG A 1012 28.27 7.30 13.24
C ARG A 1012 28.40 6.94 11.76
N GLN A 1013 29.25 5.97 11.39
CA GLN A 1013 29.32 5.48 10.00
C GLN A 1013 27.98 4.91 9.53
N LYS A 1014 27.20 4.29 10.43
CA LYS A 1014 25.83 3.82 10.14
C LYS A 1014 24.77 4.93 10.12
N SER A 1015 25.09 6.15 10.56
CA SER A 1015 24.13 7.28 10.63
C SER A 1015 24.82 8.65 10.42
N PRO A 1016 25.41 8.89 9.23
CA PRO A 1016 26.23 10.08 8.96
C PRO A 1016 25.43 11.41 8.85
N HIS A 1017 24.10 11.35 8.69
CA HIS A 1017 23.23 12.53 8.49
C HIS A 1017 22.32 12.85 9.67
N ALA A 1018 22.43 12.15 10.80
CA ALA A 1018 21.98 12.76 12.02
C ALA A 1018 22.85 14.03 12.20
N PRO A 1019 22.30 15.26 12.25
CA PRO A 1019 23.08 16.39 12.78
C PRO A 1019 23.70 15.92 14.09
N CYS A 1020 24.78 16.50 14.60
CA CYS A 1020 25.43 16.04 15.83
C CYS A 1020 24.51 15.86 17.08
N GLN A 1021 23.19 16.05 16.97
CA GLN A 1021 22.16 15.14 17.51
C GLN A 1021 22.26 13.67 17.01
N ILE A 1022 23.43 13.01 17.08
CA ILE A 1022 23.39 11.66 17.67
C ILE A 1022 23.00 11.90 19.12
N CYS A 1023 21.72 12.16 19.32
CA CYS A 1023 21.08 11.68 20.50
C CYS A 1023 21.46 10.20 20.52
N ILE A 1024 22.16 9.82 21.58
CA ILE A 1024 21.79 8.62 22.28
C ILE A 1024 20.24 8.73 22.46
N VAL A 1025 19.46 8.40 21.41
CA VAL A 1025 18.00 8.35 21.42
C VAL A 1025 17.71 7.05 22.13
N GLY A 1026 17.72 7.19 23.43
CA GLY A 1026 17.82 6.14 24.41
C GLY A 1026 18.16 6.90 25.66
N GLN A 1027 17.13 7.30 26.37
CA GLN A 1027 17.25 7.79 27.73
C GLN A 1027 18.26 6.88 28.45
N PHE A 1028 19.33 7.46 28.99
CA PHE A 1028 20.39 6.82 29.80
C PHE A 1028 21.55 6.07 29.13
N LYS A 1029 22.75 6.55 29.50
CA LYS A 1029 24.00 5.84 29.81
C LYS A 1029 24.38 4.67 28.89
N ALA A 1030 25.50 4.86 28.18
CA ALA A 1030 26.53 3.83 28.29
C ALA A 1030 26.90 3.73 29.78
N ILE A 1031 26.33 2.76 30.49
CA ILE A 1031 26.87 2.32 31.76
C ILE A 1031 28.18 1.64 31.40
N PHE A 1032 29.30 2.36 31.44
CA PHE A 1032 30.58 1.72 31.72
C PHE A 1032 30.57 1.35 33.20
N ALA A 1033 29.81 0.30 33.55
CA ALA A 1033 30.08 -0.44 34.77
C ALA A 1033 31.34 -1.26 34.47
N ALA A 1034 32.50 -0.65 34.66
CA ALA A 1034 33.64 -1.42 35.09
C ALA A 1034 33.34 -1.86 36.54
N THR A 1035 32.49 -2.88 36.71
CA THR A 1035 32.59 -3.72 37.90
C THR A 1035 33.88 -4.49 37.74
N GLN A 1036 34.96 -3.89 38.20
CA GLN A 1036 36.12 -4.66 38.64
C GLN A 1036 35.72 -5.28 39.98
N THR A 1037 34.89 -6.32 39.93
CA THR A 1037 34.83 -7.28 41.03
C THR A 1037 36.06 -8.15 40.89
N SER A 1038 37.09 -7.82 41.66
CA SER A 1038 38.10 -8.78 42.06
C SER A 1038 37.39 -10.03 42.64
N ASN A 1039 37.65 -11.19 42.03
CA ASN A 1039 37.41 -12.54 42.55
C ASN A 1039 36.00 -12.88 43.05
N THR A 1040 35.17 -13.47 42.18
CA THR A 1040 34.65 -14.87 42.24
C THR A 1040 33.68 -15.08 41.09
#